data_AF-A0A8H4CR40-F1
#
_entry.id   AF-A0A8H4CR40-F1
#
_cell.length_a   1.000
_cell.length_b   1.000
_cell.length_c   1.000
_cell.angle_alpha   90.00
_cell.angle_beta   90.00
_cell.angle_gamma   90.00
#
_symmetry.space_group_name_H-M   'P 1'
#
loop_
_entity.id
_entity.type
_entity.pdbx_description
1 polymer ?
#
loop_
_entity_poly.entity_id
_entity_poly.type
_entity_poly.pdbx_seq_one_letter_code
_entity_poly.pdbx_strand_id
1 'polypeptide(L)'
;MAETKTFRNPIIPGFAPDPSVVFVDGVFYLATSSFHVFPAIPIYASTDLQEWKQIGNAINRKEQLSLERAETAVMPLDTGNIMVSSAGLFAPSIRHHEGRFYIICTNATRRDGEFCLENFYVSTADIWAGEWSDPIYFPFHGIDPSLFFDDDGRAYVQGCWMIDRLKQPSCTIKQFEIDIATGEALSEVKEIWGGYARYDTEGPHFYKRGEWYHLLVAEGGTFEHHMLSIGRSKSIWGPFESWEGNPIMTADGKAEYVQNVGHGELFQDGEGAWWAAVLGVRDEDEAPPLGRETFLTALDWPEGGWPTVQQPTMEFQREVKEAIGARRHLPPSPRDVDLVYIRDPDFDKYEFSGEGEGRVFRLRASGSSISSPSGTATFFGKRQRAMDASASVSLDLTATKSGNTVVAGLALYKDALRHVSLAYDFGSSRLVFDVTTTSEDKKQSVSLDAGSGTTSLSFRVETSAKEYRFFYREKDDEDWKQAGLDDTDSLTKMDPAKLPPWNLPKGVTSRFVDTAPKSLKMHILESVPENKAPETQPPLILLLHGFPNLSYDWRYILPLLANAGYHAVAPDMRGFGRTHNSDLSPIAEDTIRPVFSVHDVVSLLEGLGYESVHTIVGHDLGAVPASLTSIIRKDLVKSLVLMAHPFKGIPAPSASSNKGGGDPDIQASLGKLNPPRKHYKYYNASPGAADEWTNPKGEPLHNFLRGYFHLKSADWVGNKPHPQKSWTAEELAVMPHYYVMRADLSMRGNVELDMAEESQSVLEKLPDTPWLTDADLRVYSEEFGRTKFDRALQWYRAIIDPKQAEDLLPFAGTKIAVPTKYVSGTADWGTYQVPGSLEAMENGTSVEPVCWRSAVHIDGAGHWVNMEQPERCADEILALARSV
;
A
#
# COMPACT_ATOMS: atom_id res chain seq x y z
N MET A 1 -3.12 -31.44 36.09
CA MET A 1 -3.49 -32.19 34.86
C MET A 1 -3.55 -31.15 33.77
N ALA A 2 -2.96 -31.43 32.60
CA ALA A 2 -3.04 -30.48 31.50
C ALA A 2 -4.49 -30.31 31.05
N GLU A 3 -4.92 -29.07 30.89
CA GLU A 3 -6.23 -28.67 30.39
C GLU A 3 -6.04 -27.91 29.08
N THR A 4 -6.82 -28.26 28.06
CA THR A 4 -6.87 -27.49 26.82
C THR A 4 -7.68 -26.23 27.06
N LYS A 5 -7.06 -25.06 26.89
CA LYS A 5 -7.73 -23.76 26.98
C LYS A 5 -7.76 -23.07 25.62
N THR A 6 -8.83 -22.32 25.38
CA THR A 6 -9.01 -21.47 24.21
C THR A 6 -8.52 -20.06 24.51
N PHE A 7 -7.79 -19.46 23.57
CA PHE A 7 -7.29 -18.09 23.61
C PHE A 7 -7.82 -17.26 22.47
N ARG A 8 -8.12 -15.99 22.75
CA ARG A 8 -8.73 -15.07 21.80
C ARG A 8 -7.80 -13.91 21.53
N ASN A 9 -7.71 -13.57 20.26
CA ASN A 9 -6.96 -12.44 19.76
C ASN A 9 -7.89 -11.35 19.22
N PRO A 10 -7.37 -10.12 19.07
CA PRO A 10 -6.09 -9.64 19.64
C PRO A 10 -6.17 -9.53 21.18
N ILE A 11 -5.06 -9.77 21.87
CA ILE A 11 -4.99 -9.64 23.35
C ILE A 11 -4.99 -8.19 23.81
N ILE A 12 -4.50 -7.26 22.97
CA ILE A 12 -4.69 -5.82 23.14
C ILE A 12 -5.19 -5.26 21.79
N PRO A 13 -6.51 -5.04 21.61
CA PRO A 13 -7.07 -4.53 20.36
C PRO A 13 -6.77 -3.04 20.14
N GLY A 14 -6.92 -2.54 18.92
CA GLY A 14 -6.64 -1.15 18.56
C GLY A 14 -5.14 -0.85 18.53
N PHE A 15 -4.79 0.44 18.38
CA PHE A 15 -3.41 0.95 18.38
C PHE A 15 -2.61 0.52 19.64
N ALA A 16 -1.97 -0.63 19.52
CA ALA A 16 -1.12 -1.31 20.50
C ALA A 16 0.01 -2.10 19.78
N PRO A 17 0.85 -1.43 18.98
CA PRO A 17 1.97 -2.07 18.28
C PRO A 17 3.19 -2.35 19.18
N ASP A 18 4.13 -3.11 18.61
CA ASP A 18 5.47 -3.32 19.15
C ASP A 18 5.44 -3.89 20.60
N PRO A 19 4.77 -5.04 20.82
CA PRO A 19 4.59 -5.60 22.16
C PRO A 19 5.88 -6.20 22.71
N SER A 20 6.29 -5.74 23.90
CA SER A 20 7.36 -6.37 24.70
C SER A 20 6.79 -6.87 26.02
N VAL A 21 7.16 -8.08 26.42
CA VAL A 21 6.56 -8.80 27.56
C VAL A 21 7.63 -9.28 28.55
N VAL A 22 7.35 -9.12 29.85
CA VAL A 22 8.13 -9.74 30.93
C VAL A 22 7.21 -10.42 31.94
N PHE A 23 7.63 -11.57 32.47
CA PHE A 23 6.93 -12.32 33.51
C PHE A 23 7.65 -12.18 34.85
N VAL A 24 7.00 -11.58 35.84
CA VAL A 24 7.59 -11.30 37.18
C VAL A 24 6.57 -11.62 38.26
N ASP A 25 6.96 -12.43 39.24
CA ASP A 25 6.15 -12.79 40.41
C ASP A 25 4.72 -13.25 40.06
N GLY A 26 4.60 -14.06 39.00
CA GLY A 26 3.33 -14.61 38.55
C GLY A 26 2.45 -13.64 37.75
N VAL A 27 2.97 -12.49 37.32
CA VAL A 27 2.24 -11.50 36.50
C VAL A 27 3.02 -11.20 35.23
N PHE A 28 2.31 -11.18 34.12
CA PHE A 28 2.82 -10.74 32.83
C PHE A 28 2.62 -9.23 32.73
N TYR A 29 3.66 -8.51 32.34
CA TYR A 29 3.62 -7.09 32.04
C TYR A 29 3.96 -6.87 30.58
N LEU A 30 3.17 -6.04 29.90
CA LEU A 30 3.31 -5.77 28.47
C LEU A 30 3.38 -4.26 28.23
N ALA A 31 4.37 -3.83 27.45
CA ALA A 31 4.52 -2.46 26.98
C ALA A 31 4.33 -2.39 25.47
N THR A 32 3.73 -1.31 24.97
CA THR A 32 3.54 -1.04 23.53
C THR A 32 4.02 0.36 23.18
N SER A 33 4.41 0.60 21.93
CA SER A 33 4.78 1.95 21.49
C SER A 33 3.55 2.89 21.46
N SER A 34 3.82 4.21 21.44
CA SER A 34 2.76 5.22 21.52
C SER A 34 2.96 6.43 20.61
N PHE A 35 4.13 6.54 19.98
CA PHE A 35 4.45 7.61 19.04
C PHE A 35 4.19 9.00 19.68
N HIS A 36 3.44 9.85 19.00
CA HIS A 36 3.09 11.20 19.41
C HIS A 36 1.97 11.29 20.48
N VAL A 37 1.50 10.16 21.02
CA VAL A 37 0.39 10.10 21.98
C VAL A 37 0.91 10.11 23.42
N PHE A 38 0.36 11.00 24.25
CA PHE A 38 0.68 11.13 25.68
C PHE A 38 -0.54 10.80 26.57
N PRO A 39 -0.38 10.28 27.81
CA PRO A 39 0.82 9.64 28.34
C PRO A 39 1.30 8.50 27.43
N ALA A 40 2.60 8.26 27.43
CA ALA A 40 3.29 7.42 26.47
C ALA A 40 3.79 6.10 27.09
N ILE A 41 3.93 5.09 26.22
CA ILE A 41 4.28 3.71 26.57
C ILE A 41 3.29 3.12 27.60
N PRO A 42 2.06 2.77 27.20
CA PRO A 42 1.09 2.16 28.10
C PRO A 42 1.57 0.79 28.56
N ILE A 43 1.29 0.49 29.83
CA ILE A 43 1.70 -0.74 30.51
C ILE A 43 0.46 -1.53 30.88
N TYR A 44 0.42 -2.78 30.44
CA TYR A 44 -0.66 -3.72 30.71
C TYR A 44 -0.18 -4.83 31.63
N ALA A 45 -1.08 -5.35 32.46
CA ALA A 45 -0.81 -6.50 33.32
C ALA A 45 -1.85 -7.60 33.14
N SER A 46 -1.41 -8.85 33.18
CA SER A 46 -2.26 -10.05 33.12
C SER A 46 -1.71 -11.17 33.99
N THR A 47 -2.59 -12.07 34.44
CA THR A 47 -2.23 -13.32 35.14
C THR A 47 -2.56 -14.57 34.32
N ASP A 48 -3.24 -14.42 33.19
CA ASP A 48 -3.78 -15.53 32.39
C ASP A 48 -3.57 -15.38 30.88
N LEU A 49 -2.91 -14.30 30.44
CA LEU A 49 -2.65 -13.93 29.05
C LEU A 49 -3.90 -13.58 28.22
N GLN A 50 -5.09 -13.54 28.83
CA GLN A 50 -6.35 -13.14 28.18
C GLN A 50 -6.80 -11.77 28.66
N GLU A 51 -6.92 -11.62 29.98
CA GLU A 51 -7.45 -10.43 30.61
C GLU A 51 -6.30 -9.50 30.90
N TRP A 52 -6.16 -8.48 30.06
CA TRP A 52 -5.12 -7.47 30.17
C TRP A 52 -5.71 -6.15 30.66
N LYS A 53 -5.17 -5.63 31.76
CA LYS A 53 -5.56 -4.33 32.32
C LYS A 53 -4.45 -3.33 32.11
N GLN A 54 -4.75 -2.15 31.57
CA GLN A 54 -3.78 -1.06 31.60
C GLN A 54 -3.61 -0.59 33.04
N ILE A 55 -2.38 -0.58 33.53
CA ILE A 55 -2.04 -0.25 34.93
C ILE A 55 -1.32 1.10 35.03
N GLY A 56 -0.78 1.61 33.94
CA GLY A 56 -0.05 2.88 33.91
C GLY A 56 0.53 3.19 32.53
N ASN A 57 1.42 4.17 32.51
CA ASN A 57 2.21 4.59 31.35
C ASN A 57 3.62 4.92 31.85
N ALA A 58 4.66 4.51 31.12
CA ALA A 58 6.06 4.70 31.55
C ALA A 58 6.51 6.16 31.46
N ILE A 59 5.99 6.88 30.46
CA ILE A 59 6.21 8.31 30.27
C ILE A 59 4.90 9.03 30.58
N ASN A 60 4.75 9.49 31.81
CA ASN A 60 3.51 10.06 32.33
C ASN A 60 3.64 11.47 32.90
N ARG A 61 4.84 12.06 32.82
CA ARG A 61 5.12 13.45 33.17
C ARG A 61 5.79 14.14 32.00
N LYS A 62 5.32 15.34 31.66
CA LYS A 62 5.93 16.15 30.60
C LYS A 62 7.38 16.51 30.94
N GLU A 63 7.67 16.68 32.23
CA GLU A 63 8.99 16.99 32.77
C GLU A 63 9.97 15.83 32.62
N GLN A 64 9.46 14.59 32.51
CA GLN A 64 10.27 13.39 32.29
C GLN A 64 10.76 13.32 30.85
N LEU A 65 9.86 13.51 29.87
CA LEU A 65 10.19 13.53 28.44
C LEU A 65 9.09 14.28 27.67
N SER A 66 9.50 15.20 26.80
CA SER A 66 8.60 16.01 25.96
C SER A 66 8.41 15.40 24.57
N LEU A 67 7.16 15.42 24.10
CA LEU A 67 6.70 15.02 22.77
C LEU A 67 6.40 16.20 21.85
N GLU A 68 6.74 17.43 22.22
CA GLU A 68 6.47 18.63 21.41
C GLU A 68 6.99 18.51 19.96
N ARG A 69 8.10 17.79 19.76
CA ARG A 69 8.77 17.58 18.46
C ARG A 69 8.39 16.28 17.75
N ALA A 70 7.35 15.58 18.23
CA ALA A 70 6.85 14.34 17.64
C ALA A 70 5.94 14.62 16.42
N GLU A 71 6.49 15.20 15.36
CA GLU A 71 5.72 15.66 14.20
C GLU A 71 5.13 14.52 13.35
N THR A 72 4.02 14.80 12.67
CA THR A 72 3.42 13.93 11.65
C THR A 72 3.88 14.38 10.26
N ALA A 73 4.43 13.47 9.46
CA ALA A 73 4.95 13.77 8.12
C ALA A 73 4.61 12.65 7.11
N VAL A 74 4.56 13.03 5.83
CA VAL A 74 4.57 12.08 4.71
C VAL A 74 6.02 11.73 4.38
N MET A 75 6.35 10.45 4.38
CA MET A 75 7.69 9.93 4.14
C MET A 75 7.68 8.99 2.94
N PRO A 76 8.52 9.22 1.92
CA PRO A 76 8.73 8.24 0.85
C PRO A 76 9.44 7.01 1.40
N LEU A 77 9.06 5.84 0.88
CA LEU A 77 9.71 4.56 1.10
C LEU A 77 10.60 4.21 -0.11
N ASP A 78 11.58 3.36 0.09
CA ASP A 78 12.46 2.83 -0.95
C ASP A 78 11.71 1.99 -2.00
N THR A 79 10.55 1.44 -1.63
CA THR A 79 9.62 0.68 -2.50
C THR A 79 8.77 1.57 -3.43
N GLY A 80 9.04 2.88 -3.50
CA GLY A 80 8.19 3.82 -4.24
C GLY A 80 6.82 4.10 -3.57
N ASN A 81 6.56 3.56 -2.38
CA ASN A 81 5.37 3.87 -1.59
C ASN A 81 5.58 5.12 -0.73
N ILE A 82 4.52 5.60 -0.09
CA ILE A 82 4.57 6.65 0.94
C ILE A 82 3.93 6.17 2.22
N MET A 83 4.51 6.58 3.34
CA MET A 83 3.98 6.35 4.67
C MET A 83 3.68 7.69 5.32
N VAL A 84 2.47 7.85 5.86
CA VAL A 84 2.23 8.90 6.87
C VAL A 84 2.69 8.35 8.20
N SER A 85 3.76 8.93 8.73
CA SER A 85 4.34 8.54 10.00
C SER A 85 4.28 9.70 10.98
N SER A 86 3.97 9.38 12.23
CA SER A 86 4.13 10.32 13.33
C SER A 86 5.35 9.92 14.14
N ALA A 87 6.18 10.89 14.51
CA ALA A 87 7.33 10.65 15.37
C ALA A 87 6.90 10.44 16.84
N GLY A 88 7.85 10.44 17.79
CA GLY A 88 7.63 10.19 19.21
C GLY A 88 8.18 8.84 19.66
N LEU A 89 7.51 8.16 20.60
CA LEU A 89 7.99 6.94 21.24
C LEU A 89 7.75 5.71 20.36
N PHE A 90 8.83 5.17 19.76
CA PHE A 90 8.82 3.96 18.93
C PHE A 90 8.83 2.69 19.80
N ALA A 91 9.25 1.54 19.29
CA ALA A 91 9.21 0.25 19.96
C ALA A 91 9.90 0.28 21.35
N PRO A 92 9.18 -0.02 22.44
CA PRO A 92 9.76 -0.18 23.76
C PRO A 92 10.14 -1.64 24.03
N SER A 93 11.23 -1.87 24.77
CA SER A 93 11.50 -3.18 25.37
C SER A 93 11.40 -3.11 26.90
N ILE A 94 10.57 -3.95 27.52
CA ILE A 94 10.45 -4.07 28.98
C ILE A 94 11.28 -5.24 29.51
N ARG A 95 12.08 -5.00 30.56
CA ARG A 95 12.91 -6.00 31.22
C ARG A 95 12.77 -5.90 32.74
N HIS A 96 13.07 -6.98 33.43
CA HIS A 96 13.17 -6.99 34.89
C HIS A 96 14.50 -7.59 35.32
N HIS A 97 15.24 -6.86 36.15
CA HIS A 97 16.55 -7.28 36.64
C HIS A 97 16.76 -6.72 38.05
N GLU A 98 17.24 -7.56 38.97
CA GLU A 98 17.54 -7.20 40.36
C GLU A 98 16.44 -6.37 41.08
N GLY A 99 15.18 -6.77 40.89
CA GLY A 99 14.02 -6.14 41.56
C GLY A 99 13.58 -4.82 40.94
N ARG A 100 14.05 -4.48 39.73
CA ARG A 100 13.67 -3.29 38.99
C ARG A 100 13.16 -3.62 37.60
N PHE A 101 12.15 -2.89 37.19
CA PHE A 101 11.68 -2.85 35.80
C PHE A 101 12.46 -1.77 35.05
N TYR A 102 12.84 -2.11 33.81
CA TYR A 102 13.49 -1.21 32.86
C TYR A 102 12.65 -1.17 31.60
N ILE A 103 12.44 0.03 31.06
CA ILE A 103 11.87 0.23 29.72
C ILE A 103 12.88 1.03 28.92
N ILE A 104 13.37 0.45 27.84
CA ILE A 104 14.29 1.07 26.88
C ILE A 104 13.51 1.39 25.59
N CYS A 105 13.73 2.57 24.99
CA CYS A 105 12.92 3.05 23.87
C CYS A 105 13.67 4.12 23.05
N THR A 106 13.18 4.40 21.83
CA THR A 106 13.62 5.54 21.01
C THR A 106 12.54 6.63 20.99
N ASN A 107 12.94 7.87 21.24
CA ASN A 107 12.16 9.06 20.93
C ASN A 107 12.60 9.60 19.57
N ALA A 108 11.77 9.42 18.55
CA ALA A 108 11.94 10.05 17.24
C ALA A 108 11.43 11.50 17.29
N THR A 109 12.21 12.45 16.79
CA THR A 109 11.83 13.87 16.76
C THR A 109 12.18 14.52 15.43
N ARG A 110 11.57 15.67 15.12
CA ARG A 110 12.06 16.56 14.05
C ARG A 110 12.67 17.83 14.62
N ARG A 111 13.85 18.21 14.13
CA ARG A 111 14.55 19.45 14.49
C ARG A 111 15.03 20.12 13.21
N ASP A 112 14.57 21.34 12.95
CA ASP A 112 14.92 22.11 11.75
C ASP A 112 14.71 21.34 10.43
N GLY A 113 13.68 20.49 10.39
CA GLY A 113 13.34 19.64 9.23
C GLY A 113 14.07 18.29 9.20
N GLU A 114 15.09 18.07 10.02
CA GLU A 114 15.83 16.81 10.11
C GLU A 114 15.16 15.83 11.07
N PHE A 115 15.21 14.54 10.72
CA PHE A 115 14.72 13.45 11.58
C PHE A 115 15.83 13.03 12.55
N CYS A 116 15.55 13.14 13.85
CA CYS A 116 16.50 12.84 14.92
C CYS A 116 16.00 11.67 15.78
N LEU A 117 16.93 10.85 16.26
CA LEU A 117 16.66 9.69 17.10
C LEU A 117 17.37 9.86 18.44
N GLU A 118 16.62 9.81 19.54
CA GLU A 118 17.15 9.88 20.90
C GLU A 118 16.81 8.58 21.63
N ASN A 119 17.82 7.81 21.99
CA ASN A 119 17.66 6.51 22.64
C ASN A 119 17.87 6.64 24.15
N PHE A 120 16.98 6.03 24.94
CA PHE A 120 16.97 6.16 26.39
C PHE A 120 16.36 4.93 27.08
N TYR A 121 16.56 4.84 28.40
CA TYR A 121 15.76 3.96 29.25
C TYR A 121 15.27 4.67 30.51
N VAL A 122 14.16 4.17 31.07
CA VAL A 122 13.59 4.56 32.36
C VAL A 122 13.44 3.33 33.24
N SER A 123 13.39 3.51 34.56
CA SER A 123 13.25 2.40 35.49
C SER A 123 12.32 2.69 36.66
N THR A 124 11.79 1.63 37.26
CA THR A 124 11.03 1.68 38.52
C THR A 124 11.22 0.41 39.33
N ALA A 125 11.13 0.52 40.66
CA ALA A 125 11.10 -0.65 41.55
C ALA A 125 9.67 -1.12 41.84
N ASP A 126 8.66 -0.28 41.58
CA ASP A 126 7.24 -0.62 41.74
C ASP A 126 6.43 -0.15 40.52
N ILE A 127 6.16 -1.10 39.62
CA ILE A 127 5.43 -0.86 38.38
C ILE A 127 3.97 -0.43 38.61
N TRP A 128 3.40 -0.68 39.80
CA TRP A 128 2.03 -0.32 40.15
C TRP A 128 1.89 1.12 40.65
N ALA A 129 2.99 1.71 41.15
CA ALA A 129 2.98 3.08 41.67
C ALA A 129 2.86 4.14 40.57
N GLY A 130 3.22 3.80 39.33
CA GLY A 130 3.29 4.76 38.22
C GLY A 130 4.47 5.76 38.35
N GLU A 131 5.40 5.53 39.28
CA GLU A 131 6.58 6.36 39.49
C GLU A 131 7.77 5.80 38.70
N TRP A 132 8.06 6.42 37.56
CA TRP A 132 9.20 6.10 36.70
C TRP A 132 10.31 7.14 36.83
N SER A 133 11.57 6.71 36.74
CA SER A 133 12.73 7.60 36.70
C SER A 133 12.69 8.56 35.51
N ASP A 134 13.46 9.64 35.59
CA ASP A 134 13.79 10.42 34.41
C ASP A 134 14.65 9.59 33.44
N PRO A 135 14.65 9.90 32.12
CA PRO A 135 15.36 9.13 31.12
C PRO A 135 16.88 9.16 31.30
N ILE A 136 17.52 8.00 31.19
CA ILE A 136 18.97 7.90 31.01
C ILE A 136 19.23 7.67 29.53
N TYR A 137 19.87 8.64 28.88
CA TYR A 137 20.17 8.62 27.45
C TYR A 137 21.49 7.90 27.15
N PHE A 138 21.57 7.28 25.98
CA PHE A 138 22.79 6.63 25.50
C PHE A 138 22.98 6.85 23.98
N PRO A 139 24.23 6.83 23.48
CA PRO A 139 24.52 7.13 22.08
C PRO A 139 24.29 5.91 21.18
N PHE A 140 23.16 5.88 20.47
CA PHE A 140 22.87 4.86 19.47
C PHE A 140 22.24 5.47 18.22
N HIS A 141 22.77 5.15 17.04
CA HIS A 141 22.29 5.66 15.75
C HIS A 141 21.28 4.69 15.13
N GLY A 142 20.10 4.62 15.71
CA GLY A 142 19.16 3.57 15.40
C GLY A 142 17.85 3.66 16.17
N ILE A 143 16.97 2.71 15.85
CA ILE A 143 15.68 2.50 16.50
C ILE A 143 15.66 1.13 17.18
N ASP A 144 14.54 0.84 17.85
CA ASP A 144 14.22 -0.45 18.48
C ASP A 144 15.32 -0.95 19.43
N PRO A 145 15.81 -0.13 20.36
CA PRO A 145 16.78 -0.58 21.33
C PRO A 145 16.13 -1.60 22.27
N SER A 146 16.92 -2.60 22.64
CA SER A 146 16.54 -3.65 23.56
C SER A 146 17.69 -3.90 24.51
N LEU A 147 17.36 -4.31 25.73
CA LEU A 147 18.30 -4.45 26.83
C LEU A 147 18.42 -5.93 27.20
N PHE A 148 19.66 -6.40 27.35
CA PHE A 148 19.97 -7.75 27.80
C PHE A 148 20.92 -7.71 28.99
N PHE A 149 20.52 -8.35 30.09
CA PHE A 149 21.35 -8.56 31.27
C PHE A 149 21.87 -9.99 31.24
N ASP A 150 23.18 -10.16 31.19
CA ASP A 150 23.83 -11.47 31.11
C ASP A 150 24.17 -12.02 32.51
N ASP A 151 24.37 -13.33 32.58
CA ASP A 151 24.70 -14.04 33.83
C ASP A 151 26.07 -13.66 34.40
N ASP A 152 26.93 -13.00 33.60
CA ASP A 152 28.22 -12.47 34.04
C ASP A 152 28.12 -11.10 34.73
N GLY A 153 26.91 -10.57 34.88
CA GLY A 153 26.61 -9.28 35.51
C GLY A 153 26.75 -8.07 34.58
N ARG A 154 27.01 -8.29 33.28
CA ARG A 154 27.12 -7.20 32.29
C ARG A 154 25.78 -6.95 31.62
N ALA A 155 25.60 -5.72 31.15
CA ALA A 155 24.44 -5.31 30.40
C ALA A 155 24.83 -4.88 28.98
N TYR A 156 23.97 -5.21 28.01
CA TYR A 156 24.18 -4.92 26.60
C TYR A 156 22.95 -4.28 26.00
N VAL A 157 23.17 -3.35 25.08
CA VAL A 157 22.13 -2.77 24.24
C VAL A 157 22.35 -3.22 22.81
N GLN A 158 21.29 -3.71 22.19
CA GLN A 158 21.19 -4.02 20.77
C GLN A 158 20.03 -3.26 20.13
N GLY A 159 20.15 -2.88 18.86
CA GLY A 159 19.08 -2.16 18.13
C GLY A 159 19.28 -2.19 16.61
N CYS A 160 18.27 -1.77 15.84
CA CYS A 160 18.39 -1.54 14.38
C CYS A 160 19.18 -0.26 14.15
N TRP A 161 20.41 -0.43 13.66
CA TRP A 161 21.33 0.65 13.33
C TRP A 161 21.07 1.14 11.91
N MET A 162 20.67 2.40 11.77
CA MET A 162 20.39 2.99 10.47
C MET A 162 21.67 3.11 9.63
N ILE A 163 21.64 2.62 8.38
CA ILE A 163 22.73 2.75 7.42
C ILE A 163 22.37 3.84 6.40
N ASP A 164 21.33 3.61 5.61
CA ASP A 164 20.83 4.50 4.56
C ASP A 164 19.40 4.09 4.22
N ARG A 165 18.42 4.97 4.48
CA ARG A 165 16.99 4.66 4.23
C ARG A 165 16.64 4.49 2.75
N LEU A 166 17.55 4.82 1.84
CA LEU A 166 17.35 4.72 0.39
C LEU A 166 18.10 3.53 -0.24
N LYS A 167 18.67 2.63 0.58
CA LYS A 167 19.38 1.43 0.12
C LYS A 167 18.98 0.21 0.94
N GLN A 168 19.21 -0.97 0.36
CA GLN A 168 19.02 -2.24 1.06
C GLN A 168 20.37 -2.96 1.28
N PRO A 169 20.66 -3.48 2.48
CA PRO A 169 19.86 -3.33 3.71
C PRO A 169 19.84 -1.88 4.22
N SER A 170 18.68 -1.39 4.63
CA SER A 170 18.53 -0.03 5.16
C SER A 170 19.06 0.11 6.60
N CYS A 171 19.03 -0.99 7.37
CA CYS A 171 19.61 -1.12 8.70
C CYS A 171 20.14 -2.54 8.99
N THR A 172 20.98 -2.67 10.03
CA THR A 172 21.48 -3.95 10.57
C THR A 172 21.43 -3.95 12.10
N ILE A 173 21.59 -5.11 12.75
CA ILE A 173 21.62 -5.16 14.21
C ILE A 173 23.04 -4.88 14.72
N LYS A 174 23.16 -3.81 15.52
CA LYS A 174 24.40 -3.48 16.23
C LYS A 174 24.21 -3.49 17.73
N GLN A 175 25.31 -3.76 18.44
CA GLN A 175 25.35 -3.93 19.88
C GLN A 175 26.55 -3.21 20.50
N PHE A 176 26.39 -2.79 21.76
CA PHE A 176 27.48 -2.38 22.64
C PHE A 176 27.18 -2.78 24.11
N GLU A 177 28.21 -2.85 24.94
CA GLU A 177 28.08 -3.00 26.39
C GLU A 177 27.77 -1.64 27.02
N ILE A 178 26.84 -1.61 27.99
CA ILE A 178 26.37 -0.39 28.63
C ILE A 178 26.61 -0.43 30.15
N ASP A 179 27.00 0.71 30.72
CA ASP A 179 26.83 0.97 32.15
C ASP A 179 25.38 1.38 32.42
N ILE A 180 24.61 0.48 33.03
CA ILE A 180 23.18 0.70 33.32
C ILE A 180 22.91 1.78 34.38
N ALA A 181 23.92 2.25 35.10
CA ALA A 181 23.75 3.34 36.05
C ALA A 181 23.84 4.72 35.37
N THR A 182 24.61 4.82 34.29
CA THR A 182 25.00 6.10 33.67
C THR A 182 24.56 6.25 32.22
N GLY A 183 24.31 5.13 31.52
CA GLY A 183 24.08 5.10 30.07
C GLY A 183 25.36 5.14 29.24
N GLU A 184 26.55 5.11 29.86
CA GLU A 184 27.83 5.15 29.16
C GLU A 184 28.06 3.86 28.36
N ALA A 185 28.53 4.01 27.12
CA ALA A 185 28.96 2.88 26.31
C ALA A 185 30.35 2.39 26.77
N LEU A 186 30.42 1.17 27.30
CA LEU A 186 31.64 0.54 27.80
C LEU A 186 32.43 -0.18 26.70
N SER A 187 31.86 -0.29 25.50
CA SER A 187 32.50 -0.86 24.32
C SER A 187 32.19 -0.07 23.05
N GLU A 188 32.94 -0.33 21.98
CA GLU A 188 32.55 0.10 20.63
C GLU A 188 31.23 -0.56 20.21
N VAL A 189 30.45 0.17 19.41
CA VAL A 189 29.24 -0.35 18.75
C VAL A 189 29.65 -1.24 17.59
N LYS A 190 29.21 -2.50 17.62
CA LYS A 190 29.59 -3.54 16.65
C LYS A 190 28.37 -4.12 15.97
N GLU A 191 28.44 -4.34 14.66
CA GLU A 191 27.47 -5.16 13.96
C GLU A 191 27.61 -6.62 14.39
N ILE A 192 26.49 -7.21 14.81
CA ILE A 192 26.44 -8.60 15.26
C ILE A 192 25.65 -9.48 14.31
N TRP A 193 24.67 -8.91 13.59
CA TRP A 193 23.87 -9.65 12.61
C TRP A 193 23.18 -8.72 11.60
N GLY A 194 23.19 -9.10 10.33
CA GLY A 194 22.51 -8.38 9.26
C GLY A 194 21.09 -8.89 8.96
N GLY A 195 20.56 -9.81 9.79
CA GLY A 195 19.28 -10.46 9.54
C GLY A 195 19.36 -11.65 8.57
N TYR A 196 18.24 -12.36 8.43
CA TYR A 196 18.09 -13.45 7.47
C TYR A 196 17.71 -12.92 6.09
N ALA A 197 16.67 -12.07 6.03
CA ALA A 197 16.22 -11.43 4.80
C ALA A 197 17.11 -10.25 4.37
N ARG A 198 17.80 -9.62 5.34
CA ARG A 198 18.63 -8.41 5.11
C ARG A 198 17.83 -7.26 4.52
N TYR A 199 16.61 -7.12 5.01
CA TYR A 199 15.66 -6.10 4.59
C TYR A 199 14.97 -5.55 5.83
N ASP A 200 15.25 -4.29 6.16
CA ASP A 200 14.73 -3.58 7.35
C ASP A 200 14.81 -4.42 8.64
N THR A 201 16.00 -4.94 8.95
CA THR A 201 16.20 -5.82 10.11
C THR A 201 16.11 -5.06 11.44
N GLU A 202 15.03 -5.25 12.20
CA GLU A 202 14.65 -4.47 13.38
C GLU A 202 14.16 -5.31 14.57
N GLY A 203 13.65 -4.65 15.62
CA GLY A 203 13.11 -5.31 16.83
C GLY A 203 13.98 -6.41 17.47
N PRO A 204 15.28 -6.21 17.76
CA PRO A 204 16.15 -7.27 18.26
C PRO A 204 15.89 -7.65 19.73
N HIS A 205 15.67 -8.95 20.02
CA HIS A 205 15.57 -9.47 21.39
C HIS A 205 16.47 -10.69 21.62
N PHE A 206 17.23 -10.65 22.72
CA PHE A 206 18.10 -11.75 23.15
C PHE A 206 17.43 -12.75 24.07
N TYR A 207 17.77 -14.02 23.86
CA TYR A 207 17.43 -15.13 24.75
C TYR A 207 18.66 -16.00 24.98
N LYS A 208 19.03 -16.23 26.23
CA LYS A 208 20.10 -17.17 26.59
C LYS A 208 19.51 -18.53 26.96
N ARG A 209 19.89 -19.57 26.22
CA ARG A 209 19.43 -20.96 26.45
C ARG A 209 20.61 -21.92 26.35
N GLY A 210 21.04 -22.46 27.49
CA GLY A 210 22.24 -23.28 27.56
C GLY A 210 23.48 -22.48 27.17
N GLU A 211 24.28 -22.99 26.23
CA GLU A 211 25.46 -22.29 25.70
C GLU A 211 25.15 -21.28 24.58
N TRP A 212 23.88 -21.12 24.19
CA TRP A 212 23.48 -20.33 23.03
C TRP A 212 22.82 -19.00 23.41
N TYR A 213 23.28 -17.94 22.78
CA TYR A 213 22.58 -16.67 22.65
C TYR A 213 21.74 -16.73 21.37
N HIS A 214 20.43 -16.62 21.49
CA HIS A 214 19.52 -16.49 20.36
C HIS A 214 19.10 -15.04 20.20
N LEU A 215 19.07 -14.57 18.96
CA LEU A 215 18.69 -13.22 18.59
C LEU A 215 17.47 -13.30 17.68
N LEU A 216 16.32 -12.90 18.19
CA LEU A 216 15.10 -12.69 17.42
C LEU A 216 15.12 -11.29 16.82
N VAL A 217 14.68 -11.14 15.58
CA VAL A 217 14.49 -9.85 14.90
C VAL A 217 13.19 -9.88 14.10
N ALA A 218 12.68 -8.70 13.77
CA ALA A 218 11.72 -8.50 12.69
C ALA A 218 12.45 -8.09 11.40
N GLU A 219 11.87 -8.43 10.25
CA GLU A 219 12.39 -8.05 8.92
C GLU A 219 11.23 -7.80 7.95
N GLY A 220 11.51 -7.22 6.78
CA GLY A 220 10.52 -7.00 5.71
C GLY A 220 9.73 -5.69 5.83
N GLY A 221 10.10 -4.82 6.77
CA GLY A 221 9.34 -3.61 7.09
C GLY A 221 8.05 -3.92 7.85
N THR A 222 7.17 -2.93 8.02
CA THR A 222 5.98 -3.06 8.90
C THR A 222 4.66 -3.32 8.16
N PHE A 223 4.72 -3.76 6.90
CA PHE A 223 3.56 -3.97 6.03
C PHE A 223 3.48 -5.42 5.54
N GLU A 224 3.14 -5.66 4.27
CA GLU A 224 2.81 -6.99 3.73
C GLU A 224 3.95 -8.02 3.86
N HIS A 225 5.20 -7.56 3.85
CA HIS A 225 6.39 -8.42 3.90
C HIS A 225 6.91 -8.68 5.33
N HIS A 226 6.21 -8.17 6.34
CA HIS A 226 6.66 -8.26 7.73
C HIS A 226 6.82 -9.73 8.18
N MET A 227 7.88 -10.00 8.93
CA MET A 227 8.21 -11.34 9.40
C MET A 227 9.01 -11.32 10.71
N LEU A 228 9.09 -12.48 11.37
CA LEU A 228 10.08 -12.76 12.42
C LEU A 228 11.14 -13.72 11.90
N SER A 229 12.40 -13.41 12.24
CA SER A 229 13.56 -14.24 11.96
C SER A 229 14.38 -14.47 13.23
N ILE A 230 15.09 -15.59 13.29
CA ILE A 230 15.97 -15.90 14.42
C ILE A 230 17.34 -16.40 13.98
N GLY A 231 18.37 -15.96 14.70
CA GLY A 231 19.72 -16.48 14.62
C GLY A 231 20.25 -16.86 16.00
N ARG A 232 21.39 -17.54 16.06
CA ARG A 232 22.06 -17.84 17.34
C ARG A 232 23.58 -17.81 17.26
N SER A 233 24.23 -17.68 18.39
CA SER A 233 25.68 -17.77 18.53
C SER A 233 26.07 -18.31 19.91
N LYS A 234 27.26 -18.89 20.03
CA LYS A 234 27.87 -19.22 21.33
C LYS A 234 28.51 -18.01 22.02
N SER A 235 28.56 -16.88 21.32
CA SER A 235 29.12 -15.62 21.79
C SER A 235 28.06 -14.54 21.62
N ILE A 236 27.85 -13.71 22.64
CA ILE A 236 26.96 -12.54 22.55
C ILE A 236 27.39 -11.56 21.44
N TRP A 237 28.65 -11.64 20.99
CA TRP A 237 29.22 -10.82 19.91
C TRP A 237 29.19 -11.51 18.54
N GLY A 238 28.59 -12.69 18.44
CA GLY A 238 28.54 -13.45 17.19
C GLY A 238 29.84 -14.21 16.85
N PRO A 239 29.95 -14.69 15.60
CA PRO A 239 28.98 -14.51 14.51
C PRO A 239 27.67 -15.25 14.79
N PHE A 240 26.55 -14.67 14.36
CA PHE A 240 25.23 -15.30 14.43
C PHE A 240 24.98 -16.15 13.19
N GLU A 241 24.60 -17.41 13.39
CA GLU A 241 24.07 -18.28 12.33
C GLU A 241 22.55 -18.09 12.23
N SER A 242 22.04 -17.85 11.01
CA SER A 242 20.60 -17.81 10.76
C SER A 242 20.04 -19.23 10.75
N TRP A 243 18.85 -19.43 11.31
CA TRP A 243 18.15 -20.70 11.16
C TRP A 243 17.71 -20.91 9.70
N GLU A 244 17.93 -22.11 9.15
CA GLU A 244 17.49 -22.49 7.79
C GLU A 244 15.96 -22.52 7.64
N GLY A 245 15.22 -22.61 8.76
CA GLY A 245 13.76 -22.55 8.77
C GLY A 245 13.17 -21.13 8.84
N ASN A 246 13.98 -20.09 8.72
CA ASN A 246 13.48 -18.72 8.67
C ASN A 246 12.68 -18.43 7.38
N PRO A 247 11.73 -17.47 7.40
CA PRO A 247 11.25 -16.78 8.61
C PRO A 247 10.46 -17.73 9.52
N ILE A 248 10.60 -17.58 10.84
CA ILE A 248 9.86 -18.39 11.82
C ILE A 248 8.38 -18.04 11.87
N MET A 249 7.99 -16.88 11.32
CA MET A 249 6.62 -16.38 11.23
C MET A 249 6.53 -15.30 10.13
N THR A 250 5.48 -15.37 9.30
CA THR A 250 5.13 -14.29 8.35
C THR A 250 3.74 -14.56 7.77
N ALA A 251 2.95 -13.50 7.54
CA ALA A 251 1.70 -13.59 6.78
C ALA A 251 1.91 -13.35 5.26
N ASP A 252 3.12 -12.93 4.85
CA ASP A 252 3.42 -12.62 3.45
C ASP A 252 3.14 -13.81 2.52
N GLY A 253 2.47 -13.53 1.41
CA GLY A 253 2.07 -14.52 0.42
C GLY A 253 1.04 -15.55 0.90
N LYS A 254 0.41 -15.36 2.07
CA LYS A 254 -0.56 -16.31 2.65
C LYS A 254 -1.95 -15.68 2.82
N ALA A 255 -2.98 -16.50 2.64
CA ALA A 255 -4.38 -16.12 2.85
C ALA A 255 -4.76 -16.17 4.33
N GLU A 256 -4.09 -15.37 5.16
CA GLU A 256 -4.36 -15.22 6.60
C GLU A 256 -5.27 -14.01 6.84
N TYR A 257 -6.12 -14.05 7.87
CA TYR A 257 -6.91 -12.87 8.28
C TYR A 257 -6.09 -11.87 9.11
N VAL A 258 -5.12 -12.37 9.88
CA VAL A 258 -4.15 -11.53 10.59
C VAL A 258 -2.95 -11.32 9.68
N GLN A 259 -2.77 -10.09 9.22
CA GLN A 259 -1.73 -9.70 8.25
C GLN A 259 -0.66 -8.82 8.91
N ASN A 260 0.41 -8.51 8.17
CA ASN A 260 1.54 -7.67 8.60
C ASN A 260 2.16 -8.14 9.93
N VAL A 261 2.14 -9.45 10.16
CA VAL A 261 2.61 -10.07 11.40
C VAL A 261 4.12 -10.05 11.48
N GLY A 262 4.64 -9.51 12.57
CA GLY A 262 6.06 -9.47 12.87
C GLY A 262 6.28 -8.79 14.22
N HIS A 263 7.50 -8.32 14.49
CA HIS A 263 7.91 -7.56 15.69
C HIS A 263 7.23 -7.98 17.01
N GLY A 264 7.96 -8.68 17.88
CA GLY A 264 7.40 -9.18 19.12
C GLY A 264 8.40 -9.84 20.06
N GLU A 265 7.89 -10.42 21.14
CA GLU A 265 8.66 -11.00 22.23
C GLU A 265 8.25 -12.47 22.48
N LEU A 266 9.24 -13.33 22.71
CA LEU A 266 9.04 -14.70 23.16
C LEU A 266 9.20 -14.77 24.68
N PHE A 267 8.31 -15.46 25.39
CA PHE A 267 8.39 -15.53 26.84
C PHE A 267 7.84 -16.86 27.37
N GLN A 268 8.23 -17.21 28.60
CA GLN A 268 7.70 -18.39 29.28
C GLN A 268 6.64 -17.99 30.31
N ASP A 269 5.65 -18.85 30.50
CA ASP A 269 4.73 -18.78 31.64
C ASP A 269 5.30 -19.45 32.90
N GLY A 270 4.52 -19.43 34.00
CA GLY A 270 4.93 -20.00 35.28
C GLY A 270 5.18 -21.50 35.28
N GLU A 271 4.71 -22.22 34.24
CA GLU A 271 4.88 -23.67 34.08
C GLU A 271 5.92 -24.02 32.98
N GLY A 272 6.59 -23.00 32.44
CA GLY A 272 7.65 -23.12 31.44
C GLY A 272 7.16 -23.28 29.99
N ALA A 273 5.85 -23.18 29.72
CA ALA A 273 5.35 -23.17 28.34
C ALA A 273 5.67 -21.84 27.67
N TRP A 274 6.06 -21.90 26.40
CA TRP A 274 6.56 -20.75 25.64
C TRP A 274 5.48 -20.07 24.83
N TRP A 275 5.43 -18.76 24.83
CA TRP A 275 4.45 -17.95 24.12
C TRP A 275 5.17 -16.92 23.24
N ALA A 276 4.46 -16.39 22.25
CA ALA A 276 4.89 -15.22 21.50
C ALA A 276 3.79 -14.16 21.53
N ALA A 277 4.14 -12.94 21.89
CA ALA A 277 3.33 -11.75 21.66
C ALA A 277 3.91 -11.00 20.48
N VAL A 278 3.09 -10.73 19.47
CA VAL A 278 3.52 -10.13 18.19
C VAL A 278 2.54 -9.05 17.76
N LEU A 279 3.00 -8.07 16.98
CA LEU A 279 2.07 -7.15 16.33
C LEU A 279 1.46 -7.77 15.08
N GLY A 280 0.30 -7.25 14.67
CA GLY A 280 -0.34 -7.56 13.39
C GLY A 280 -1.49 -6.61 13.12
N VAL A 281 -2.17 -6.79 11.99
CA VAL A 281 -3.41 -6.08 11.66
C VAL A 281 -4.51 -7.09 11.33
N ARG A 282 -5.76 -6.78 11.67
CA ARG A 282 -6.92 -7.49 11.10
C ARG A 282 -7.21 -6.93 9.71
N ASP A 283 -7.17 -7.80 8.71
CA ASP A 283 -7.40 -7.45 7.31
C ASP A 283 -8.90 -7.48 6.98
N GLU A 284 -9.55 -6.30 7.00
CA GLU A 284 -10.96 -6.11 6.61
C GLU A 284 -11.01 -5.55 5.18
N ASP A 285 -11.14 -6.42 4.18
CA ASP A 285 -11.16 -6.03 2.77
C ASP A 285 -10.01 -5.07 2.38
N GLU A 286 -8.78 -5.36 2.86
CA GLU A 286 -7.54 -4.61 2.59
C GLU A 286 -7.39 -3.27 3.32
N ALA A 287 -8.27 -2.99 4.28
CA ALA A 287 -8.18 -1.85 5.17
C ALA A 287 -8.06 -2.30 6.63
N PRO A 288 -6.98 -1.93 7.36
CA PRO A 288 -6.88 -2.17 8.79
C PRO A 288 -7.33 -0.92 9.60
N PRO A 289 -8.63 -0.73 9.91
CA PRO A 289 -9.15 0.51 10.50
C PRO A 289 -8.61 0.80 11.90
N LEU A 290 -8.17 -0.22 12.63
CA LEU A 290 -7.72 -0.12 14.01
C LEU A 290 -6.20 0.08 14.16
N GLY A 291 -5.45 0.03 13.05
CA GLY A 291 -3.99 0.03 13.06
C GLY A 291 -3.41 -1.31 13.55
N ARG A 292 -2.13 -1.27 13.96
CA ARG A 292 -1.41 -2.43 14.48
C ARG A 292 -1.86 -2.74 15.92
N GLU A 293 -2.28 -3.98 16.14
CA GLU A 293 -2.79 -4.53 17.41
C GLU A 293 -1.80 -5.57 17.97
N THR A 294 -1.95 -5.98 19.23
CA THR A 294 -1.14 -7.04 19.84
C THR A 294 -1.85 -8.39 19.79
N PHE A 295 -1.19 -9.41 19.25
CA PHE A 295 -1.65 -10.79 19.16
C PHE A 295 -0.78 -11.72 20.01
N LEU A 296 -1.39 -12.81 20.48
CA LEU A 296 -0.73 -13.90 21.20
C LEU A 296 -0.78 -15.18 20.36
N THR A 297 0.27 -15.98 20.42
CA THR A 297 0.26 -17.31 19.79
C THR A 297 1.12 -18.30 20.57
N ALA A 298 0.90 -19.59 20.29
CA ALA A 298 1.67 -20.66 20.88
C ALA A 298 3.04 -20.80 20.22
N LEU A 299 4.03 -21.13 21.05
CA LEU A 299 5.40 -21.39 20.64
C LEU A 299 5.90 -22.67 21.32
N ASP A 300 6.59 -23.51 20.56
CA ASP A 300 7.32 -24.65 21.10
C ASP A 300 8.83 -24.44 20.90
N TRP A 301 9.59 -24.51 21.99
CA TRP A 301 11.05 -24.33 21.95
C TRP A 301 11.80 -25.48 22.63
N PRO A 302 12.12 -26.55 21.88
CA PRO A 302 12.90 -27.66 22.42
C PRO A 302 14.27 -27.19 22.92
N GLU A 303 14.79 -27.86 23.94
CA GLU A 303 16.14 -27.61 24.46
C GLU A 303 17.19 -27.90 23.37
N GLY A 304 18.15 -26.99 23.20
CA GLY A 304 19.19 -27.09 22.15
C GLY A 304 18.71 -26.86 20.71
N GLY A 305 17.40 -26.75 20.49
CA GLY A 305 16.78 -26.54 19.18
C GLY A 305 16.33 -25.10 18.93
N TRP A 306 15.58 -24.95 17.83
CA TRP A 306 15.02 -23.68 17.37
C TRP A 306 13.54 -23.56 17.76
N PRO A 307 13.01 -22.33 17.95
CA PRO A 307 11.61 -22.15 18.24
C PRO A 307 10.76 -22.43 16.99
N THR A 308 9.61 -23.06 17.19
CA THR A 308 8.54 -23.14 16.19
C THR A 308 7.38 -22.31 16.67
N VAL A 309 7.02 -21.27 15.91
CA VAL A 309 5.97 -20.32 16.28
C VAL A 309 4.75 -20.54 15.39
N GLN A 310 3.57 -20.65 15.99
CA GLN A 310 2.34 -20.79 15.22
C GLN A 310 1.88 -19.42 14.70
N GLN A 311 1.25 -19.40 13.53
CA GLN A 311 0.60 -18.17 13.01
C GLN A 311 -0.47 -17.68 13.99
N PRO A 312 -0.52 -16.37 14.30
CA PRO A 312 -1.59 -15.85 15.13
C PRO A 312 -2.92 -15.93 14.37
N THR A 313 -3.92 -16.53 15.02
CA THR A 313 -5.30 -16.58 14.55
C THR A 313 -6.20 -15.84 15.54
N MET A 314 -7.44 -15.51 15.14
CA MET A 314 -8.41 -14.87 16.05
C MET A 314 -8.77 -15.73 17.26
N GLU A 315 -8.68 -17.05 17.13
CA GLU A 315 -8.84 -17.99 18.23
C GLU A 315 -7.91 -19.19 18.02
N PHE A 316 -7.24 -19.63 19.10
CA PHE A 316 -6.42 -20.85 19.10
C PHE A 316 -6.53 -21.61 20.42
N GLN A 317 -6.14 -22.88 20.42
CA GLN A 317 -6.17 -23.74 21.61
C GLN A 317 -4.76 -24.15 22.04
N ARG A 318 -4.56 -24.27 23.35
CA ARG A 318 -3.31 -24.79 23.91
C ARG A 318 -3.54 -25.59 25.18
N GLU A 319 -2.81 -26.68 25.33
CA GLU A 319 -2.71 -27.42 26.59
C GLU A 319 -1.85 -26.65 27.61
N VAL A 320 -2.39 -26.40 28.79
CA VAL A 320 -1.69 -25.76 29.91
C VAL A 320 -1.77 -26.64 31.15
N LYS A 321 -0.66 -26.78 31.89
CA LYS A 321 -0.54 -27.76 32.99
C LYS A 321 -1.28 -27.35 34.26
N GLU A 322 -1.36 -26.05 34.56
CA GLU A 322 -2.07 -25.45 35.71
C GLU A 322 -2.54 -23.99 35.46
N ALA A 323 -2.26 -23.04 36.37
CA ALA A 323 -2.51 -21.61 36.18
C ALA A 323 -1.29 -20.99 35.50
N ILE A 324 -1.52 -20.27 34.40
CA ILE A 324 -0.49 -19.67 33.53
C ILE A 324 0.36 -18.67 34.32
N GLY A 325 -0.28 -17.83 35.14
CA GLY A 325 0.34 -16.98 36.15
C GLY A 325 -0.24 -17.20 37.54
N ALA A 326 -0.03 -16.23 38.43
CA ALA A 326 -0.51 -16.28 39.80
C ALA A 326 -2.05 -16.24 39.87
N ARG A 327 -2.64 -17.07 40.73
CA ARG A 327 -4.07 -17.02 41.07
C ARG A 327 -4.37 -15.88 42.04
N ARG A 328 -4.13 -14.63 41.63
CA ARG A 328 -4.40 -13.42 42.42
C ARG A 328 -5.19 -12.40 41.62
N HIS A 329 -5.99 -11.61 42.33
CA HIS A 329 -6.66 -10.46 41.73
C HIS A 329 -5.64 -9.35 41.55
N LEU A 330 -5.51 -8.83 40.32
CA LEU A 330 -4.74 -7.63 40.05
C LEU A 330 -5.45 -6.40 40.65
N PRO A 331 -4.70 -5.40 41.14
CA PRO A 331 -5.24 -4.09 41.48
C PRO A 331 -6.12 -3.51 40.36
N PRO A 332 -7.15 -2.70 40.70
CA PRO A 332 -7.93 -2.01 39.68
C PRO A 332 -7.04 -1.01 38.93
N SER A 333 -7.33 -0.81 37.65
CA SER A 333 -6.67 0.22 36.85
C SER A 333 -6.85 1.60 37.49
N PRO A 334 -5.81 2.45 37.49
CA PRO A 334 -5.96 3.84 37.88
C PRO A 334 -7.07 4.51 37.06
N ARG A 335 -7.78 5.42 37.71
CA ARG A 335 -8.80 6.22 37.05
C ARG A 335 -8.16 6.96 35.86
N ASP A 336 -8.81 6.93 34.71
CA ASP A 336 -8.43 7.69 33.51
C ASP A 336 -7.10 7.31 32.88
N VAL A 337 -6.55 6.15 33.23
CA VAL A 337 -5.27 5.66 32.68
C VAL A 337 -5.30 5.50 31.15
N ASP A 338 -6.48 5.34 30.57
CA ASP A 338 -6.72 5.15 29.14
C ASP A 338 -7.02 6.45 28.38
N LEU A 339 -7.09 7.61 29.07
CA LEU A 339 -7.20 8.91 28.41
C LEU A 339 -5.89 9.28 27.74
N VAL A 340 -5.99 9.76 26.51
CA VAL A 340 -4.85 10.17 25.68
C VAL A 340 -4.98 11.58 25.16
N TYR A 341 -3.84 12.21 24.91
CA TYR A 341 -3.64 13.55 24.38
C TYR A 341 -2.69 13.51 23.19
N ILE A 342 -2.72 14.57 22.38
CA ILE A 342 -1.80 14.74 21.25
C ILE A 342 -0.57 15.51 21.73
N ARG A 343 0.59 14.84 21.68
CA ARG A 343 1.90 15.36 22.10
C ARG A 343 1.86 15.85 23.55
N ASP A 344 2.43 17.01 23.84
CA ASP A 344 2.46 17.56 25.20
C ASP A 344 1.18 18.34 25.53
N PRO A 345 0.24 17.79 26.33
CA PRO A 345 -0.94 18.55 26.72
C PRO A 345 -0.56 19.75 27.61
N ASP A 346 -1.28 20.84 27.41
CA ASP A 346 -1.27 21.99 28.31
C ASP A 346 -2.37 21.81 29.35
N PHE A 347 -2.04 21.19 30.48
CA PHE A 347 -3.01 20.78 31.50
C PHE A 347 -3.83 21.95 32.10
N ASP A 348 -3.35 23.19 32.03
CA ASP A 348 -4.11 24.39 32.44
C ASP A 348 -5.36 24.62 31.58
N LYS A 349 -5.47 23.94 30.44
CA LYS A 349 -6.65 23.97 29.55
C LYS A 349 -7.67 22.88 29.84
N TYR A 350 -7.45 22.02 30.84
CA TYR A 350 -8.30 20.88 31.15
C TYR A 350 -8.74 20.89 32.62
N GLU A 351 -10.04 20.96 32.86
CA GLU A 351 -10.61 20.80 34.21
C GLU A 351 -11.65 19.67 34.19
N PHE A 352 -11.33 18.54 34.82
CA PHE A 352 -12.19 17.35 34.85
C PHE A 352 -12.81 17.17 36.24
N SER A 353 -14.10 16.86 36.30
CA SER A 353 -14.84 16.66 37.56
C SER A 353 -16.00 15.68 37.40
N GLY A 354 -16.60 15.25 38.52
CA GLY A 354 -17.70 14.28 38.53
C GLY A 354 -17.26 12.83 38.29
N GLU A 355 -18.21 11.89 38.26
CA GLU A 355 -17.99 10.45 38.05
C GLU A 355 -19.14 9.82 37.25
N GLY A 356 -18.87 8.68 36.59
CA GLY A 356 -19.86 7.97 35.78
C GLY A 356 -20.50 8.85 34.70
N GLU A 357 -21.83 8.84 34.62
CA GLU A 357 -22.62 9.68 33.71
C GLU A 357 -22.60 11.17 34.10
N GLY A 358 -22.26 11.51 35.35
CA GLY A 358 -22.17 12.90 35.84
C GLY A 358 -20.83 13.57 35.57
N ARG A 359 -20.03 13.01 34.67
CA ARG A 359 -18.66 13.46 34.41
C ARG A 359 -18.65 14.70 33.50
N VAL A 360 -17.94 15.74 33.94
CA VAL A 360 -17.86 17.03 33.24
C VAL A 360 -16.42 17.35 32.88
N PHE A 361 -16.20 17.67 31.60
CA PHE A 361 -14.92 18.09 31.05
C PHE A 361 -15.01 19.54 30.60
N ARG A 362 -14.24 20.45 31.21
CA ARG A 362 -14.09 21.82 30.71
C ARG A 362 -12.77 21.94 29.97
N LEU A 363 -12.85 22.39 28.72
CA LEU A 363 -11.71 22.58 27.85
C LEU A 363 -11.57 24.06 27.47
N ARG A 364 -10.33 24.54 27.38
CA ARG A 364 -10.02 25.85 26.81
C ARG A 364 -9.35 25.68 25.45
N ALA A 365 -9.91 26.27 24.40
CA ALA A 365 -9.39 26.14 23.04
C ALA A 365 -7.91 26.59 22.92
N SER A 366 -7.16 25.88 22.07
CA SER A 366 -5.81 26.24 21.61
C SER A 366 -5.87 27.03 20.29
N GLY A 367 -4.77 27.72 19.94
CA GLY A 367 -4.64 28.37 18.63
C GLY A 367 -4.38 27.39 17.47
N SER A 368 -3.97 26.17 17.80
CA SER A 368 -3.75 25.03 16.91
C SER A 368 -4.94 24.05 16.97
N SER A 369 -5.16 23.33 15.87
CA SER A 369 -6.20 22.30 15.75
C SER A 369 -5.60 20.89 15.68
N ILE A 370 -6.45 19.86 15.71
CA ILE A 370 -6.04 18.46 15.51
C ILE A 370 -5.41 18.20 14.13
N SER A 371 -5.62 19.08 13.15
CA SER A 371 -4.96 19.03 11.84
C SER A 371 -3.51 19.52 11.84
N SER A 372 -2.97 19.94 13.00
CA SER A 372 -1.62 20.50 13.08
C SER A 372 -0.57 19.39 13.11
N PRO A 373 0.34 19.32 12.11
CA PRO A 373 1.37 18.27 12.03
C PRO A 373 2.45 18.40 13.12
N SER A 374 2.50 19.53 13.82
CA SER A 374 3.41 19.80 14.94
C SER A 374 2.69 20.58 16.05
N GLY A 375 3.34 20.72 17.21
CA GLY A 375 2.75 21.38 18.40
C GLY A 375 1.64 20.55 19.06
N THR A 376 0.95 21.11 20.06
CA THR A 376 -0.18 20.42 20.72
C THR A 376 -1.52 21.04 20.32
N ALA A 377 -2.61 20.28 20.46
CA ALA A 377 -3.99 20.78 20.33
C ALA A 377 -4.75 20.43 21.61
N THR A 378 -5.76 21.22 21.96
CA THR A 378 -6.63 20.91 23.11
C THR A 378 -7.56 19.76 22.72
N PHE A 379 -7.07 18.55 22.92
CA PHE A 379 -7.72 17.29 22.60
C PHE A 379 -7.55 16.33 23.77
N PHE A 380 -8.55 15.52 24.04
CA PHE A 380 -8.39 14.27 24.77
C PHE A 380 -9.27 13.20 24.14
N GLY A 381 -8.88 11.94 24.26
CA GLY A 381 -9.64 10.84 23.68
C GLY A 381 -9.31 9.50 24.32
N LYS A 382 -9.79 8.43 23.67
CA LYS A 382 -9.48 7.03 23.98
C LYS A 382 -9.15 6.30 22.68
N ARG A 383 -8.33 5.26 22.76
CA ARG A 383 -8.07 4.38 21.61
C ARG A 383 -9.36 3.64 21.23
N GLN A 384 -9.67 3.57 19.94
CA GLN A 384 -10.71 2.67 19.45
C GLN A 384 -10.24 1.22 19.62
N ARG A 385 -11.01 0.41 20.36
CA ARG A 385 -10.67 -0.98 20.73
C ARG A 385 -11.56 -2.02 20.05
N ALA A 386 -12.56 -1.60 19.29
CA ALA A 386 -13.47 -2.48 18.57
C ALA A 386 -13.83 -1.87 17.21
N MET A 387 -14.06 -2.72 16.22
CA MET A 387 -14.55 -2.30 14.91
C MET A 387 -15.95 -1.72 15.05
N ASP A 388 -16.86 -2.51 15.63
CA ASP A 388 -18.21 -2.07 15.97
C ASP A 388 -18.23 -1.42 17.36
N ALA A 389 -18.34 -0.10 17.38
CA ALA A 389 -18.39 0.68 18.61
C ALA A 389 -19.23 1.95 18.45
N SER A 390 -19.58 2.56 19.57
CA SER A 390 -20.12 3.91 19.57
C SER A 390 -19.49 4.74 20.69
N ALA A 391 -19.28 6.02 20.42
CA ALA A 391 -18.82 6.99 21.40
C ALA A 391 -19.62 8.28 21.26
N SER A 392 -20.02 8.86 22.39
CA SER A 392 -20.81 10.08 22.43
C SER A 392 -20.30 11.09 23.45
N VAL A 393 -20.58 12.36 23.20
CA VAL A 393 -20.29 13.47 24.10
C VAL A 393 -21.38 14.53 23.98
N SER A 394 -21.71 15.20 25.09
CA SER A 394 -22.66 16.32 25.10
C SER A 394 -21.92 17.61 25.41
N LEU A 395 -22.11 18.61 24.55
CA LEU A 395 -21.56 19.95 24.64
C LEU A 395 -22.62 20.90 25.18
N ASP A 396 -22.33 21.56 26.30
CA ASP A 396 -23.13 22.65 26.84
C ASP A 396 -22.78 23.97 26.14
N LEU A 397 -23.71 24.52 25.38
CA LEU A 397 -23.52 25.78 24.64
C LEU A 397 -23.67 27.02 25.54
N THR A 398 -24.29 26.87 26.72
CA THR A 398 -24.56 27.98 27.66
C THR A 398 -23.36 28.31 28.55
N ALA A 399 -22.48 27.34 28.79
CA ALA A 399 -21.30 27.49 29.65
C ALA A 399 -20.09 28.16 28.95
N THR A 400 -20.17 28.43 27.64
CA THR A 400 -19.04 28.91 26.84
C THR A 400 -18.92 30.44 26.89
N LYS A 401 -17.76 30.96 27.30
CA LYS A 401 -17.42 32.38 27.11
C LYS A 401 -17.07 32.59 25.63
N SER A 402 -18.05 33.06 24.85
CA SER A 402 -17.96 33.24 23.41
C SER A 402 -16.78 34.14 22.98
N GLY A 403 -15.84 33.57 22.23
CA GLY A 403 -15.02 34.29 21.25
C GLY A 403 -15.40 33.76 19.86
N ASN A 404 -15.38 34.62 18.84
CA ASN A 404 -15.91 34.35 17.49
C ASN A 404 -15.17 33.24 16.69
N THR A 405 -14.28 32.45 17.31
CA THR A 405 -13.34 31.55 16.61
C THR A 405 -13.20 30.17 17.26
N VAL A 406 -14.08 29.78 18.18
CA VAL A 406 -14.00 28.47 18.85
C VAL A 406 -14.79 27.43 18.07
N VAL A 407 -14.18 26.25 17.87
CA VAL A 407 -14.81 25.06 17.30
C VAL A 407 -14.59 23.90 18.27
N ALA A 408 -15.67 23.18 18.65
CA ALA A 408 -15.59 22.07 19.60
C ALA A 408 -16.58 20.96 19.26
N GLY A 409 -16.20 19.71 19.48
CA GLY A 409 -17.04 18.56 19.15
C GLY A 409 -16.37 17.21 19.38
N LEU A 410 -16.78 16.24 18.57
CA LEU A 410 -16.30 14.86 18.59
C LEU A 410 -15.45 14.58 17.34
N ALA A 411 -14.33 13.89 17.50
CA ALA A 411 -13.48 13.51 16.38
C ALA A 411 -13.05 12.05 16.47
N LEU A 412 -12.95 11.42 15.30
CA LEU A 412 -12.18 10.20 15.08
C LEU A 412 -10.80 10.62 14.53
N TYR A 413 -9.78 10.47 15.36
CA TYR A 413 -8.43 10.96 15.07
C TYR A 413 -7.48 9.80 14.79
N LYS A 414 -6.88 9.78 13.59
CA LYS A 414 -5.77 8.87 13.25
C LYS A 414 -4.43 9.59 13.35
N ASP A 415 -4.32 10.72 12.66
CA ASP A 415 -3.18 11.64 12.71
C ASP A 415 -3.57 13.04 12.19
N ALA A 416 -2.62 13.97 12.16
CA ALA A 416 -2.89 15.36 11.74
C ALA A 416 -3.33 15.51 10.27
N LEU A 417 -3.01 14.54 9.41
CA LEU A 417 -3.36 14.54 8.00
C LEU A 417 -4.59 13.66 7.70
N ARG A 418 -5.03 12.86 8.66
CA ARG A 418 -6.14 11.89 8.52
C ARG A 418 -7.01 11.87 9.77
N HIS A 419 -8.16 12.52 9.71
CA HIS A 419 -9.15 12.53 10.79
C HIS A 419 -10.53 12.94 10.28
N VAL A 420 -11.56 12.60 11.05
CA VAL A 420 -12.95 13.00 10.79
C VAL A 420 -13.51 13.65 12.04
N SER A 421 -14.25 14.75 11.91
CA SER A 421 -14.86 15.42 13.05
C SER A 421 -16.27 15.91 12.76
N LEU A 422 -17.09 15.91 13.81
CA LEU A 422 -18.36 16.62 13.86
C LEU A 422 -18.28 17.60 15.03
N ALA A 423 -18.31 18.89 14.71
CA ALA A 423 -18.12 19.95 15.68
C ALA A 423 -19.14 21.07 15.54
N TYR A 424 -19.32 21.84 16.60
CA TYR A 424 -20.05 23.10 16.57
C TYR A 424 -19.06 24.26 16.45
N ASP A 425 -19.24 25.07 15.41
CA ASP A 425 -18.53 26.34 15.22
C ASP A 425 -19.34 27.47 15.87
N PHE A 426 -18.80 28.02 16.96
CA PHE A 426 -19.43 29.12 17.70
C PHE A 426 -19.43 30.44 16.93
N GLY A 427 -18.55 30.62 15.94
CA GLY A 427 -18.49 31.81 15.09
C GLY A 427 -19.62 31.87 14.08
N SER A 428 -19.91 30.74 13.42
CA SER A 428 -21.00 30.62 12.45
C SER A 428 -22.32 30.11 13.04
N SER A 429 -22.30 29.63 14.28
CA SER A 429 -23.43 28.96 14.96
C SER A 429 -23.94 27.72 14.22
N ARG A 430 -23.03 26.98 13.58
CA ARG A 430 -23.35 25.82 12.75
C ARG A 430 -22.62 24.57 13.21
N LEU A 431 -23.24 23.43 12.93
CA LEU A 431 -22.59 22.13 12.97
C LEU A 431 -21.75 21.98 11.70
N VAL A 432 -20.53 21.49 11.85
CA VAL A 432 -19.58 21.26 10.76
C VAL A 432 -19.12 19.81 10.85
N PHE A 433 -19.42 19.03 9.81
CA PHE A 433 -18.86 17.71 9.59
C PHE A 433 -17.68 17.84 8.62
N ASP A 434 -16.48 17.55 9.10
CA ASP A 434 -15.23 17.66 8.34
C ASP A 434 -14.54 16.30 8.20
N VAL A 435 -14.20 15.92 6.97
CA VAL A 435 -13.28 14.82 6.65
C VAL A 435 -11.95 15.42 6.21
N THR A 436 -10.86 15.00 6.83
CA THR A 436 -9.48 15.37 6.44
C THR A 436 -8.73 14.10 6.05
N THR A 437 -8.18 14.08 4.83
CA THR A 437 -7.32 12.99 4.33
C THR A 437 -6.02 13.55 3.76
N THR A 438 -5.12 12.67 3.29
CA THR A 438 -3.88 13.08 2.62
C THR A 438 -4.10 13.74 1.25
N SER A 439 -5.30 13.62 0.69
CA SER A 439 -5.69 14.30 -0.56
C SER A 439 -6.26 15.69 -0.27
N GLU A 440 -5.79 16.70 -1.01
CA GLU A 440 -6.29 18.08 -0.91
C GLU A 440 -7.77 18.20 -1.33
N ASP A 441 -8.24 17.30 -2.20
CA ASP A 441 -9.60 17.30 -2.76
C ASP A 441 -10.64 16.67 -1.81
N LYS A 442 -10.18 16.01 -0.74
CA LYS A 442 -11.02 15.33 0.27
C LYS A 442 -11.19 16.09 1.57
N LYS A 443 -10.95 17.41 1.58
CA LYS A 443 -11.54 18.27 2.63
C LYS A 443 -13.03 18.41 2.36
N GLN A 444 -13.81 17.40 2.75
CA GLN A 444 -15.26 17.49 2.71
C GLN A 444 -15.73 18.20 3.96
N SER A 445 -16.40 19.33 3.78
CA SER A 445 -17.02 20.08 4.87
C SER A 445 -18.51 20.21 4.58
N VAL A 446 -19.34 19.66 5.45
CA VAL A 446 -20.79 19.82 5.39
C VAL A 446 -21.22 20.65 6.59
N SER A 447 -21.84 21.80 6.32
CA SER A 447 -22.43 22.65 7.35
C SER A 447 -23.92 22.36 7.51
N LEU A 448 -24.37 22.19 8.75
CA LEU A 448 -25.77 22.00 9.11
C LEU A 448 -26.20 23.10 10.08
N ASP A 449 -27.44 23.58 9.94
CA ASP A 449 -28.00 24.54 10.88
C ASP A 449 -28.44 23.81 12.17
N ALA A 450 -28.02 24.32 13.32
CA ALA A 450 -28.58 23.91 14.60
C ALA A 450 -29.88 24.68 14.86
N GLY A 451 -30.84 24.06 15.55
CA GLY A 451 -32.10 24.68 15.92
C GLY A 451 -31.93 26.00 16.69
N SER A 452 -32.80 26.97 16.42
CA SER A 452 -32.80 28.25 17.13
C SER A 452 -33.09 28.04 18.62
N GLY A 453 -32.16 28.43 19.50
CA GLY A 453 -32.31 28.29 20.95
C GLY A 453 -31.76 27.00 21.55
N THR A 454 -31.00 26.21 20.79
CA THR A 454 -30.27 25.05 21.30
C THR A 454 -29.31 25.44 22.41
N THR A 455 -29.42 24.79 23.56
CA THR A 455 -28.59 25.02 24.76
C THR A 455 -27.57 23.92 24.99
N SER A 456 -27.77 22.75 24.40
CA SER A 456 -26.85 21.61 24.42
C SER A 456 -26.84 20.89 23.08
N LEU A 457 -25.70 20.33 22.69
CA LEU A 457 -25.58 19.47 21.52
C LEU A 457 -24.92 18.15 21.92
N SER A 458 -25.58 17.03 21.66
CA SER A 458 -24.95 15.72 21.81
C SER A 458 -24.46 15.23 20.45
N PHE A 459 -23.24 14.71 20.42
CA PHE A 459 -22.58 14.14 19.26
C PHE A 459 -22.38 12.64 19.48
N ARG A 460 -22.45 11.86 18.41
CA ARG A 460 -22.11 10.44 18.42
C ARG A 460 -21.39 10.03 17.16
N VAL A 461 -20.39 9.17 17.31
CA VAL A 461 -19.82 8.38 16.23
C VAL A 461 -20.21 6.92 16.44
N GLU A 462 -20.63 6.26 15.36
CA GLU A 462 -20.78 4.81 15.27
C GLU A 462 -19.74 4.31 14.26
N THR A 463 -18.93 3.34 14.68
CA THR A 463 -17.86 2.77 13.87
C THR A 463 -18.21 1.35 13.44
N SER A 464 -17.70 0.94 12.29
CA SER A 464 -17.74 -0.44 11.79
C SER A 464 -16.45 -0.75 11.02
N ALA A 465 -16.34 -1.96 10.46
CA ALA A 465 -15.20 -2.34 9.62
C ALA A 465 -15.07 -1.50 8.33
N LYS A 466 -16.17 -0.91 7.83
CA LYS A 466 -16.20 -0.22 6.52
C LYS A 466 -16.53 1.27 6.60
N GLU A 467 -17.26 1.68 7.64
CA GLU A 467 -17.86 3.01 7.69
C GLU A 467 -17.80 3.63 9.08
N TYR A 468 -17.66 4.95 9.09
CA TYR A 468 -17.85 5.82 10.25
C TYR A 468 -19.08 6.71 10.04
N ARG A 469 -20.06 6.63 10.94
CA ARG A 469 -21.29 7.43 10.88
C ARG A 469 -21.33 8.42 12.03
N PHE A 470 -21.55 9.68 11.70
CA PHE A 470 -21.60 10.77 12.68
C PHE A 470 -23.03 11.27 12.83
N PHE A 471 -23.45 11.44 14.07
CA PHE A 471 -24.79 11.85 14.44
C PHE A 471 -24.76 13.00 15.45
N TYR A 472 -25.85 13.78 15.47
CA TYR A 472 -26.11 14.76 16.49
C TYR A 472 -27.56 14.72 16.98
N ARG A 473 -27.81 15.29 18.15
CA ARG A 473 -29.15 15.65 18.65
C ARG A 473 -29.08 16.90 19.51
N GLU A 474 -30.17 17.67 19.53
CA GLU A 474 -30.26 18.95 20.26
C GLU A 474 -30.89 18.81 21.65
N LYS A 475 -31.63 17.70 21.87
CA LYS A 475 -32.24 17.35 23.15
C LYS A 475 -32.13 15.85 23.40
N ASP A 476 -32.12 15.47 24.67
CA ASP A 476 -31.91 14.06 25.05
C ASP A 476 -33.08 13.13 24.69
N ASP A 477 -34.27 13.68 24.54
CA ASP A 477 -35.51 12.98 24.17
C ASP A 477 -35.75 12.93 22.64
N GLU A 478 -34.88 13.53 21.83
CA GLU A 478 -34.96 13.49 20.37
C GLU A 478 -34.15 12.33 19.77
N ASP A 479 -34.63 11.84 18.63
CA ASP A 479 -33.91 10.86 17.80
C ASP A 479 -32.61 11.45 17.24
N TRP A 480 -31.62 10.59 17.05
CA TRP A 480 -30.33 10.97 16.49
C TRP A 480 -30.45 11.29 15.00
N LYS A 481 -29.92 12.44 14.60
CA LYS A 481 -29.87 12.90 13.21
C LYS A 481 -28.48 12.63 12.65
N GLN A 482 -28.39 11.95 11.51
CA GLN A 482 -27.10 11.73 10.85
C GLN A 482 -26.59 13.03 10.25
N ALA A 483 -25.36 13.41 10.59
CA ALA A 483 -24.66 14.58 10.05
C ALA A 483 -23.77 14.23 8.86
N GLY A 484 -23.16 13.04 8.88
CA GLY A 484 -22.16 12.65 7.90
C GLY A 484 -21.83 11.16 7.95
N LEU A 485 -21.16 10.71 6.88
CA LEU A 485 -20.66 9.36 6.68
C LEU A 485 -19.26 9.50 6.08
N ASP A 486 -18.34 8.67 6.53
CA ASP A 486 -17.02 8.51 5.91
C ASP A 486 -16.68 7.01 5.79
N ASP A 487 -15.97 6.65 4.72
CA ASP A 487 -15.47 5.29 4.52
C ASP A 487 -14.15 5.13 5.30
N THR A 488 -13.97 3.99 5.96
CA THR A 488 -12.72 3.66 6.65
C THR A 488 -11.47 3.79 5.76
N ASP A 489 -11.63 3.56 4.46
CA ASP A 489 -10.62 3.75 3.43
C ASP A 489 -10.07 5.17 3.36
N SER A 490 -10.87 6.18 3.70
CA SER A 490 -10.42 7.58 3.67
C SER A 490 -9.23 7.82 4.62
N LEU A 491 -9.20 7.06 5.72
CA LEU A 491 -8.18 7.16 6.75
C LEU A 491 -7.07 6.11 6.55
N THR A 492 -7.29 5.04 5.80
CA THR A 492 -6.28 3.98 5.56
C THR A 492 -5.55 4.13 4.23
N LYS A 493 -6.22 4.56 3.15
CA LYS A 493 -5.64 4.66 1.80
C LYS A 493 -4.94 5.99 1.56
N MET A 494 -3.88 5.94 0.76
CA MET A 494 -3.08 7.09 0.37
C MET A 494 -3.52 7.63 -0.99
N ASP A 495 -3.46 8.95 -1.15
CA ASP A 495 -3.63 9.60 -2.46
C ASP A 495 -2.43 9.27 -3.36
N PRO A 496 -2.63 8.60 -4.52
CA PRO A 496 -1.55 8.32 -5.47
C PRO A 496 -0.81 9.58 -5.94
N ALA A 497 -1.43 10.76 -5.88
CA ALA A 497 -0.78 12.03 -6.19
C ALA A 497 0.30 12.47 -5.19
N LYS A 498 0.38 11.80 -4.04
CA LYS A 498 1.45 12.03 -3.06
C LYS A 498 2.61 11.03 -3.20
N LEU A 499 2.50 10.03 -4.09
CA LEU A 499 3.56 9.03 -4.31
C LEU A 499 4.85 9.69 -4.82
N PRO A 500 6.03 9.12 -4.53
CA PRO A 500 7.29 9.64 -5.04
C PRO A 500 7.28 9.61 -6.57
N PRO A 501 7.85 10.62 -7.25
CA PRO A 501 7.94 10.60 -8.70
C PRO A 501 8.80 9.42 -9.15
N TRP A 502 8.46 8.81 -10.28
CA TRP A 502 9.34 7.83 -10.92
C TRP A 502 10.66 8.47 -11.34
N ASN A 503 11.72 7.67 -11.43
CA ASN A 503 12.97 8.11 -12.03
C ASN A 503 12.78 8.25 -13.55
N LEU A 504 12.59 9.48 -14.03
CA LEU A 504 12.22 9.75 -15.42
C LEU A 504 13.41 10.30 -16.22
N PRO A 505 13.52 9.99 -17.53
CA PRO A 505 14.48 10.61 -18.41
C PRO A 505 14.36 12.14 -18.43
N LYS A 506 15.47 12.82 -18.70
CA LYS A 506 15.48 14.28 -18.82
C LYS A 506 14.45 14.74 -19.88
N GLY A 507 13.66 15.74 -19.52
CA GLY A 507 12.62 16.30 -20.41
C GLY A 507 11.27 15.59 -20.32
N VAL A 508 11.12 14.61 -19.43
CA VAL A 508 9.83 14.00 -19.09
C VAL A 508 9.41 14.45 -17.70
N THR A 509 8.15 14.87 -17.57
CA THR A 509 7.54 15.26 -16.30
C THR A 509 6.33 14.39 -16.00
N SER A 510 6.14 14.05 -14.73
CA SER A 510 4.95 13.37 -14.21
C SER A 510 4.06 14.39 -13.51
N ARG A 511 2.75 14.34 -13.76
CA ARG A 511 1.74 15.10 -13.00
C ARG A 511 0.35 14.47 -13.13
N PHE A 512 -0.61 15.04 -12.41
CA PHE A 512 -2.01 14.67 -12.50
C PHE A 512 -2.80 15.73 -13.27
N VAL A 513 -3.75 15.28 -14.07
CA VAL A 513 -4.80 16.10 -14.69
C VAL A 513 -6.10 15.74 -14.00
N ASP A 514 -6.67 16.67 -13.25
CA ASP A 514 -7.99 16.48 -12.66
C ASP A 514 -9.08 16.75 -13.71
N THR A 515 -9.84 15.71 -14.05
CA THR A 515 -10.97 15.80 -14.98
C THR A 515 -12.30 15.56 -14.28
N ALA A 516 -12.34 15.59 -12.95
CA ALA A 516 -13.57 15.48 -12.18
C ALA A 516 -14.52 16.68 -12.35
N PRO A 517 -15.83 16.49 -12.11
CA PRO A 517 -16.50 15.21 -11.82
C PRO A 517 -16.80 14.40 -13.10
N LYS A 518 -16.27 14.80 -14.27
CA LYS A 518 -16.60 14.17 -15.55
C LYS A 518 -15.97 12.79 -15.66
N SER A 519 -14.68 12.65 -15.35
CA SER A 519 -13.95 11.38 -15.41
C SER A 519 -13.08 11.17 -14.15
N LEU A 520 -11.77 11.04 -14.31
CA LEU A 520 -10.80 10.57 -13.32
C LEU A 520 -9.77 11.67 -13.02
N LYS A 521 -9.05 11.51 -11.90
CA LYS A 521 -7.77 12.20 -11.71
C LYS A 521 -6.71 11.35 -12.42
N MET A 522 -6.37 11.76 -13.64
CA MET A 522 -5.52 10.97 -14.54
C MET A 522 -4.05 11.30 -14.29
N HIS A 523 -3.25 10.27 -13.98
CA HIS A 523 -1.81 10.40 -13.96
C HIS A 523 -1.29 10.42 -15.40
N ILE A 524 -0.40 11.36 -15.72
CA ILE A 524 0.23 11.48 -17.03
C ILE A 524 1.74 11.62 -16.90
N LEU A 525 2.44 11.08 -17.90
CA LEU A 525 3.77 11.52 -18.29
C LEU A 525 3.65 12.45 -19.50
N GLU A 526 4.39 13.56 -19.49
CA GLU A 526 4.41 14.50 -20.60
C GLU A 526 5.81 15.00 -20.90
N SER A 527 6.01 15.45 -22.14
CA SER A 527 7.19 16.17 -22.57
C SER A 527 6.75 17.34 -23.47
N VAL A 528 7.22 18.54 -23.14
CA VAL A 528 6.83 19.80 -23.78
C VAL A 528 8.03 20.38 -24.53
N PRO A 529 7.88 20.87 -25.77
CA PRO A 529 8.98 21.50 -26.51
C PRO A 529 9.61 22.69 -25.75
N GLU A 530 10.93 22.68 -25.59
CA GLU A 530 11.67 23.72 -24.85
C GLU A 530 11.55 25.12 -25.51
N ASN A 531 11.46 25.19 -26.84
CA ASN A 531 11.46 26.43 -27.61
C ASN A 531 10.05 26.85 -28.10
N LYS A 532 9.00 26.64 -27.30
CA LYS A 532 7.65 27.11 -27.67
C LYS A 532 7.56 28.63 -27.54
N ALA A 533 6.91 29.30 -28.51
CA ALA A 533 6.59 30.72 -28.33
C ALA A 533 5.61 30.87 -27.15
N PRO A 534 5.70 31.92 -26.32
CA PRO A 534 4.94 32.06 -25.07
C PRO A 534 3.42 31.90 -25.20
N GLU A 535 2.87 32.11 -26.41
CA GLU A 535 1.43 32.09 -26.68
C GLU A 535 0.97 30.97 -27.65
N THR A 536 1.87 30.10 -28.10
CA THR A 536 1.52 28.99 -29.01
C THR A 536 1.46 27.67 -28.27
N GLN A 537 0.28 27.07 -28.21
CA GLN A 537 0.09 25.70 -27.72
C GLN A 537 0.59 24.71 -28.80
N PRO A 538 1.62 23.88 -28.51
CA PRO A 538 2.15 22.92 -29.48
C PRO A 538 1.10 21.86 -29.83
N PRO A 539 1.08 21.31 -31.07
CA PRO A 539 0.18 20.22 -31.43
C PRO A 539 0.37 19.00 -30.53
N LEU A 540 -0.73 18.40 -30.09
CA LEU A 540 -0.73 17.27 -29.14
C LEU A 540 -0.56 15.92 -29.84
N ILE A 541 0.38 15.12 -29.36
CA ILE A 541 0.45 13.67 -29.62
C ILE A 541 0.08 12.93 -28.32
N LEU A 542 -0.98 12.13 -28.36
CA LEU A 542 -1.47 11.35 -27.23
C LEU A 542 -1.09 9.87 -27.39
N LEU A 543 -0.45 9.28 -26.39
CA LEU A 543 0.15 7.94 -26.42
C LEU A 543 -0.55 7.02 -25.42
N LEU A 544 -1.31 6.02 -25.89
CA LEU A 544 -2.07 5.09 -25.06
C LEU A 544 -1.36 3.73 -24.99
N HIS A 545 -1.05 3.28 -23.76
CA HIS A 545 -0.25 2.07 -23.50
C HIS A 545 -1.05 0.76 -23.57
N GLY A 546 -0.34 -0.37 -23.61
CA GLY A 546 -0.90 -1.73 -23.64
C GLY A 546 -1.11 -2.38 -22.27
N PHE A 547 -1.32 -3.70 -22.26
CA PHE A 547 -1.32 -4.53 -21.05
C PHE A 547 -0.13 -5.51 -21.06
N PRO A 548 0.60 -5.71 -19.94
CA PRO A 548 0.45 -5.11 -18.60
C PRO A 548 1.32 -3.84 -18.44
N ASN A 549 1.11 -2.83 -19.28
CA ASN A 549 1.95 -1.64 -19.30
C ASN A 549 1.33 -0.47 -18.53
N LEU A 550 2.11 0.61 -18.43
CA LEU A 550 1.76 1.90 -17.86
C LEU A 550 2.19 3.01 -18.83
N SER A 551 1.89 4.27 -18.51
CA SER A 551 2.43 5.44 -19.24
C SER A 551 3.96 5.43 -19.36
N TYR A 552 4.66 4.77 -18.42
CA TYR A 552 6.11 4.61 -18.36
C TYR A 552 6.74 3.99 -19.62
N ASP A 553 5.95 3.23 -20.40
CA ASP A 553 6.32 2.68 -21.71
C ASP A 553 6.83 3.72 -22.70
N TRP A 554 6.35 4.95 -22.58
CA TRP A 554 6.61 6.02 -23.54
C TRP A 554 7.77 6.92 -23.13
N ARG A 555 8.43 6.65 -21.99
CA ARG A 555 9.47 7.51 -21.39
C ARG A 555 10.60 7.89 -22.35
N TYR A 556 10.95 7.00 -23.28
CA TYR A 556 11.99 7.26 -24.29
C TYR A 556 11.46 7.92 -25.57
N ILE A 557 10.15 7.83 -25.87
CA ILE A 557 9.53 8.43 -27.05
C ILE A 557 9.07 9.87 -26.79
N LEU A 558 8.52 10.14 -25.60
CA LEU A 558 8.05 11.47 -25.19
C LEU A 558 9.04 12.60 -25.53
N PRO A 559 10.33 12.54 -25.12
CA PRO A 559 11.29 13.60 -25.43
C PRO A 559 11.61 13.71 -26.92
N LEU A 560 11.58 12.61 -27.68
CA LEU A 560 11.83 12.64 -29.13
C LEU A 560 10.73 13.39 -29.88
N LEU A 561 9.47 13.17 -29.48
CA LEU A 561 8.32 13.87 -30.05
C LEU A 561 8.30 15.35 -29.65
N ALA A 562 8.67 15.68 -28.41
CA ALA A 562 8.79 17.06 -27.95
C ALA A 562 9.90 17.83 -28.67
N ASN A 563 11.05 17.19 -28.92
CA ASN A 563 12.12 17.77 -29.72
C ASN A 563 11.70 18.03 -31.18
N ALA A 564 10.71 17.29 -31.68
CA ALA A 564 10.11 17.53 -32.99
C ALA A 564 9.00 18.61 -32.99
N GLY A 565 8.72 19.25 -31.85
CA GLY A 565 7.78 20.37 -31.74
C GLY A 565 6.37 20.01 -31.30
N TYR A 566 6.13 18.77 -30.85
CA TYR A 566 4.82 18.32 -30.37
C TYR A 566 4.75 18.32 -28.85
N HIS A 567 3.60 18.63 -28.27
CA HIS A 567 3.35 18.27 -26.88
C HIS A 567 3.02 16.78 -26.85
N ALA A 568 3.87 15.96 -26.22
CA ALA A 568 3.66 14.53 -26.14
C ALA A 568 3.15 14.15 -24.75
N VAL A 569 2.05 13.41 -24.68
CA VAL A 569 1.39 13.02 -23.42
C VAL A 569 1.06 11.53 -23.44
N ALA A 570 1.36 10.84 -22.34
CA ALA A 570 1.01 9.45 -22.10
C ALA A 570 0.28 9.32 -20.75
N PRO A 571 -1.04 9.03 -20.72
CA PRO A 571 -1.76 8.77 -19.48
C PRO A 571 -1.60 7.33 -19.01
N ASP A 572 -1.63 7.09 -17.70
CA ASP A 572 -2.06 5.81 -17.16
C ASP A 572 -3.56 5.66 -17.43
N MET A 573 -3.96 4.61 -18.15
CA MET A 573 -5.35 4.42 -18.54
C MET A 573 -6.23 4.02 -17.35
N ARG A 574 -7.55 4.11 -17.51
CA ARG A 574 -8.53 3.64 -16.51
C ARG A 574 -8.22 2.21 -16.05
N GLY A 575 -8.05 2.05 -14.74
CA GLY A 575 -7.74 0.77 -14.10
C GLY A 575 -6.25 0.42 -14.06
N PHE A 576 -5.38 1.37 -14.42
CA PHE A 576 -3.93 1.19 -14.44
C PHE A 576 -3.20 2.25 -13.60
N GLY A 577 -2.05 1.86 -13.06
CA GLY A 577 -1.04 2.75 -12.50
C GLY A 577 -1.56 3.69 -11.43
N ARG A 578 -1.27 4.97 -11.60
CA ARG A 578 -1.60 6.00 -10.61
C ARG A 578 -2.92 6.72 -10.91
N THR A 579 -3.63 6.41 -11.99
CA THR A 579 -4.94 7.02 -12.30
C THR A 579 -6.02 6.52 -11.35
N HIS A 580 -6.76 7.44 -10.73
CA HIS A 580 -7.77 7.11 -9.71
C HIS A 580 -9.00 8.02 -9.78
N ASN A 581 -10.09 7.65 -9.09
CA ASN A 581 -11.23 8.56 -8.89
C ASN A 581 -10.80 9.71 -7.97
N SER A 582 -11.28 10.94 -8.20
CA SER A 582 -10.90 12.08 -7.35
C SER A 582 -11.32 11.91 -5.88
N ASP A 583 -12.32 11.06 -5.61
CA ASP A 583 -12.74 10.65 -4.27
C ASP A 583 -11.99 9.41 -3.73
N LEU A 584 -10.91 8.98 -4.38
CA LEU A 584 -10.10 7.79 -4.06
C LEU A 584 -10.89 6.47 -3.96
N SER A 585 -12.17 6.44 -4.35
CA SER A 585 -12.94 5.21 -4.40
C SER A 585 -12.37 4.27 -5.47
N PRO A 586 -12.52 2.95 -5.32
CA PRO A 586 -12.13 2.02 -6.37
C PRO A 586 -12.84 2.33 -7.68
N ILE A 587 -12.13 2.25 -8.81
CA ILE A 587 -12.75 2.34 -10.13
C ILE A 587 -13.74 1.18 -10.27
N ALA A 588 -15.01 1.48 -10.50
CA ALA A 588 -16.05 0.47 -10.61
C ALA A 588 -15.88 -0.35 -11.91
N GLU A 589 -16.03 -1.67 -11.81
CA GLU A 589 -15.74 -2.61 -12.91
C GLU A 589 -16.62 -2.36 -14.14
N ASP A 590 -17.87 -1.95 -13.93
CA ASP A 590 -18.85 -1.62 -14.95
C ASP A 590 -18.51 -0.34 -15.73
N THR A 591 -17.56 0.46 -15.26
CA THR A 591 -17.03 1.62 -15.98
C THR A 591 -15.88 1.27 -16.92
N ILE A 592 -15.31 0.07 -16.82
CA ILE A 592 -14.21 -0.40 -17.68
C ILE A 592 -14.83 -0.95 -18.97
N ARG A 593 -15.22 -0.04 -19.87
CA ARG A 593 -15.93 -0.36 -21.11
C ARG A 593 -15.37 0.43 -22.30
N PRO A 594 -15.51 -0.07 -23.54
CA PRO A 594 -14.90 0.54 -24.72
C PRO A 594 -15.31 2.00 -24.99
N VAL A 595 -16.56 2.38 -24.71
CA VAL A 595 -17.03 3.77 -24.92
C VAL A 595 -16.56 4.70 -23.80
N PHE A 596 -16.43 4.20 -22.57
CA PHE A 596 -15.93 4.98 -21.44
C PHE A 596 -14.45 5.38 -21.61
N SER A 597 -13.62 4.59 -22.29
CA SER A 597 -12.26 5.05 -22.60
C SER A 597 -12.23 6.19 -23.62
N VAL A 598 -13.20 6.27 -24.54
CA VAL A 598 -13.34 7.45 -25.41
C VAL A 598 -13.73 8.67 -24.58
N HIS A 599 -14.62 8.50 -23.60
CA HIS A 599 -14.95 9.55 -22.64
C HIS A 599 -13.71 10.04 -21.87
N ASP A 600 -12.84 9.13 -21.42
CA ASP A 600 -11.60 9.48 -20.73
C ASP A 600 -10.63 10.26 -21.63
N VAL A 601 -10.46 9.84 -22.89
CA VAL A 601 -9.64 10.59 -23.86
C VAL A 601 -10.20 12.00 -24.08
N VAL A 602 -11.51 12.15 -24.30
CA VAL A 602 -12.14 13.47 -24.51
C VAL A 602 -11.97 14.37 -23.27
N SER A 603 -12.17 13.81 -22.08
CA SER A 603 -12.02 14.53 -20.81
C SER A 603 -10.57 14.97 -20.59
N LEU A 604 -9.61 14.11 -20.93
CA LEU A 604 -8.19 14.44 -20.85
C LEU A 604 -7.80 15.56 -21.82
N LEU A 605 -8.31 15.56 -23.06
CA LEU A 605 -8.07 16.66 -24.00
C LEU A 605 -8.56 18.00 -23.43
N GLU A 606 -9.77 18.03 -22.86
CA GLU A 606 -10.31 19.21 -22.19
C GLU A 606 -9.43 19.65 -21.01
N GLY A 607 -9.03 18.71 -20.14
CA GLY A 607 -8.16 18.98 -18.99
C GLY A 607 -6.76 19.46 -19.37
N LEU A 608 -6.26 19.10 -20.55
CA LEU A 608 -5.01 19.61 -21.12
C LEU A 608 -5.17 20.92 -21.88
N GLY A 609 -6.41 21.41 -22.05
CA GLY A 609 -6.74 22.62 -22.79
C GLY A 609 -6.66 22.46 -24.32
N TYR A 610 -6.87 21.26 -24.85
CA TYR A 610 -6.84 20.98 -26.29
C TYR A 610 -8.24 20.74 -26.86
N GLU A 611 -8.56 21.40 -27.98
CA GLU A 611 -9.80 21.15 -28.73
C GLU A 611 -9.68 19.94 -29.68
N SER A 612 -8.47 19.47 -29.98
CA SER A 612 -8.23 18.30 -30.83
C SER A 612 -6.85 17.69 -30.57
N VAL A 613 -6.68 16.42 -30.93
CA VAL A 613 -5.41 15.70 -30.90
C VAL A 613 -4.84 15.59 -32.31
N HIS A 614 -3.57 15.97 -32.47
CA HIS A 614 -2.89 15.90 -33.76
C HIS A 614 -2.66 14.44 -34.18
N THR A 615 -2.11 13.63 -33.27
CA THR A 615 -1.92 12.21 -33.50
C THR A 615 -2.26 11.45 -32.24
N ILE A 616 -3.18 10.50 -32.34
CA ILE A 616 -3.40 9.52 -31.27
C ILE A 616 -2.64 8.24 -31.64
N VAL A 617 -1.88 7.72 -30.69
CA VAL A 617 -1.09 6.51 -30.83
C VAL A 617 -1.61 5.50 -29.82
N GLY A 618 -1.89 4.28 -30.24
CA GLY A 618 -2.32 3.21 -29.33
C GLY A 618 -1.47 1.96 -29.53
N HIS A 619 -0.87 1.47 -28.46
CA HIS A 619 -0.10 0.22 -28.43
C HIS A 619 -0.87 -0.89 -27.72
N ASP A 620 -0.86 -2.10 -28.30
CA ASP A 620 -1.55 -3.28 -27.77
C ASP A 620 -3.00 -2.94 -27.34
N LEU A 621 -3.37 -3.11 -26.07
CA LEU A 621 -4.70 -2.80 -25.56
C LEU A 621 -5.09 -1.32 -25.76
N GLY A 622 -4.12 -0.40 -25.71
CA GLY A 622 -4.30 1.03 -26.01
C GLY A 622 -4.68 1.32 -27.47
N ALA A 623 -4.46 0.37 -28.39
CA ALA A 623 -4.97 0.46 -29.76
C ALA A 623 -6.51 0.46 -29.81
N VAL A 624 -7.18 -0.15 -28.83
CA VAL A 624 -8.64 -0.19 -28.72
C VAL A 624 -9.22 1.23 -28.50
N PRO A 625 -8.90 1.96 -27.42
CA PRO A 625 -9.38 3.32 -27.23
C PRO A 625 -8.89 4.29 -28.33
N ALA A 626 -7.69 4.10 -28.87
CA ALA A 626 -7.20 4.93 -29.98
C ALA A 626 -8.06 4.77 -31.26
N SER A 627 -8.38 3.52 -31.63
CA SER A 627 -9.25 3.20 -32.77
C SER A 627 -10.66 3.72 -32.56
N LEU A 628 -11.24 3.48 -31.37
CA LEU A 628 -12.60 3.90 -31.05
C LEU A 628 -12.75 5.42 -30.99
N THR A 629 -11.79 6.13 -30.41
CA THR A 629 -11.79 7.60 -30.43
C THR A 629 -11.76 8.13 -31.85
N SER A 630 -10.96 7.52 -32.73
CA SER A 630 -10.85 7.90 -34.14
C SER A 630 -12.12 7.61 -34.95
N ILE A 631 -12.98 6.70 -34.48
CA ILE A 631 -14.29 6.39 -35.08
C ILE A 631 -15.38 7.31 -34.52
N ILE A 632 -15.51 7.37 -33.19
CA ILE A 632 -16.60 8.04 -32.48
C ILE A 632 -16.41 9.56 -32.50
N ARG A 633 -15.16 10.03 -32.36
CA ARG A 633 -14.78 11.45 -32.31
C ARG A 633 -13.74 11.80 -33.37
N LYS A 634 -14.01 11.38 -34.61
CA LYS A 634 -13.17 11.73 -35.78
C LYS A 634 -12.99 13.24 -35.99
N ASP A 635 -13.91 14.04 -35.45
CA ASP A 635 -13.82 15.51 -35.43
C ASP A 635 -12.64 16.02 -34.58
N LEU A 636 -12.23 15.25 -33.56
CA LEU A 636 -11.13 15.58 -32.65
C LEU A 636 -9.78 15.00 -33.07
N VAL A 637 -9.73 14.00 -33.95
CA VAL A 637 -8.50 13.26 -34.26
C VAL A 637 -8.00 13.62 -35.65
N LYS A 638 -6.78 14.16 -35.78
CA LYS A 638 -6.19 14.45 -37.11
C LYS A 638 -5.52 13.23 -37.74
N SER A 639 -4.92 12.35 -36.94
CA SER A 639 -4.24 11.14 -37.43
C SER A 639 -4.13 10.05 -36.36
N LEU A 640 -3.93 8.81 -36.79
CA LEU A 640 -3.91 7.61 -35.94
C LEU A 640 -2.70 6.71 -36.24
N VAL A 641 -1.97 6.30 -35.20
CA VAL A 641 -0.99 5.22 -35.27
C VAL A 641 -1.45 4.06 -34.39
N LEU A 642 -1.57 2.87 -34.96
CA LEU A 642 -1.84 1.64 -34.20
C LEU A 642 -0.57 0.79 -34.14
N MET A 643 -0.26 0.27 -32.94
CA MET A 643 0.94 -0.52 -32.70
C MET A 643 0.62 -1.89 -32.12
N ALA A 644 1.24 -2.93 -32.68
CA ALA A 644 1.16 -4.32 -32.22
C ALA A 644 -0.26 -4.95 -32.14
N HIS A 645 -1.31 -4.19 -32.49
CA HIS A 645 -2.70 -4.64 -32.47
C HIS A 645 -3.49 -4.05 -33.65
N PRO A 646 -3.58 -4.75 -34.79
CA PRO A 646 -4.28 -4.25 -35.96
C PRO A 646 -5.79 -4.13 -35.73
N PHE A 647 -6.43 -3.18 -36.43
CA PHE A 647 -7.86 -2.94 -36.31
C PHE A 647 -8.65 -3.68 -37.38
N LYS A 648 -9.41 -4.70 -36.99
CA LYS A 648 -10.23 -5.52 -37.90
C LYS A 648 -11.63 -4.98 -38.21
N GLY A 649 -12.01 -3.83 -37.64
CA GLY A 649 -13.36 -3.26 -37.77
C GLY A 649 -14.27 -3.58 -36.57
N ILE A 650 -15.33 -2.80 -36.41
CA ILE A 650 -16.38 -3.04 -35.40
C ILE A 650 -17.32 -4.13 -35.94
N PRO A 651 -17.47 -5.28 -35.25
CA PRO A 651 -18.33 -6.36 -35.70
C PRO A 651 -19.77 -5.88 -35.95
N ALA A 652 -20.36 -6.26 -37.08
CA ALA A 652 -21.77 -6.01 -37.34
C ALA A 652 -22.64 -7.11 -36.69
N PRO A 653 -23.80 -6.76 -36.08
CA PRO A 653 -24.75 -7.77 -35.64
C PRO A 653 -25.34 -8.45 -36.88
N SER A 654 -24.85 -9.64 -37.24
CA SER A 654 -25.49 -10.45 -38.27
C SER A 654 -26.39 -11.51 -37.63
N ALA A 655 -27.67 -11.49 -38.00
CA ALA A 655 -28.54 -12.65 -37.90
C ALA A 655 -28.01 -13.71 -38.87
N SER A 656 -27.45 -14.80 -38.34
CA SER A 656 -26.87 -15.93 -39.08
C SER A 656 -25.74 -15.57 -40.06
N SER A 657 -24.48 -15.77 -39.67
CA SER A 657 -23.53 -16.58 -40.47
C SER A 657 -22.11 -16.60 -39.91
N ASN A 658 -21.64 -17.80 -39.59
CA ASN A 658 -20.30 -18.28 -39.92
C ASN A 658 -20.02 -18.01 -41.42
N LYS A 659 -19.61 -16.80 -41.77
CA LYS A 659 -19.22 -16.44 -43.15
C LYS A 659 -17.72 -16.22 -43.33
N GLY A 660 -16.94 -16.31 -42.26
CA GLY A 660 -15.52 -16.69 -42.32
C GLY A 660 -15.41 -18.04 -41.61
N GLY A 661 -14.83 -19.06 -42.24
CA GLY A 661 -14.73 -20.42 -41.72
C GLY A 661 -13.82 -20.57 -40.49
N GLY A 662 -14.14 -19.86 -39.40
CA GLY A 662 -13.48 -19.94 -38.11
C GLY A 662 -14.23 -20.86 -37.14
N ASP A 663 -13.50 -21.34 -36.15
CA ASP A 663 -14.03 -22.16 -35.06
C ASP A 663 -14.99 -21.33 -34.17
N PRO A 664 -16.27 -21.73 -34.05
CA PRO A 664 -17.25 -21.01 -33.25
C PRO A 664 -17.01 -21.13 -31.74
N ASP A 665 -16.23 -22.12 -31.29
CA ASP A 665 -15.87 -22.32 -29.88
C ASP A 665 -14.39 -22.72 -29.78
N ILE A 666 -13.53 -21.75 -30.05
CA ILE A 666 -12.08 -21.94 -30.07
C ILE A 666 -11.52 -22.48 -28.74
N GLN A 667 -12.15 -22.17 -27.61
CA GLN A 667 -11.73 -22.68 -26.30
C GLN A 667 -11.95 -24.19 -26.19
N ALA A 668 -13.15 -24.66 -26.54
CA ALA A 668 -13.46 -26.09 -26.52
C ALA A 668 -12.56 -26.89 -27.47
N SER A 669 -12.20 -26.32 -28.61
CA SER A 669 -11.29 -26.99 -29.56
C SER A 669 -9.83 -26.97 -29.12
N LEU A 670 -9.33 -25.85 -28.57
CA LEU A 670 -7.98 -25.80 -27.98
C LEU A 670 -7.82 -26.82 -26.84
N GLY A 671 -8.86 -27.03 -26.04
CA GLY A 671 -8.86 -28.03 -24.97
C GLY A 671 -8.78 -29.49 -25.46
N LYS A 672 -9.05 -29.77 -26.74
CA LYS A 672 -8.95 -31.11 -27.33
C LYS A 672 -7.57 -31.43 -27.92
N LEU A 673 -6.69 -30.43 -28.00
CA LEU A 673 -5.31 -30.66 -28.43
C LEU A 673 -4.54 -31.52 -27.43
N ASN A 674 -3.40 -32.07 -27.86
CA ASN A 674 -2.51 -32.82 -26.98
C ASN A 674 -1.08 -32.22 -27.04
N PRO A 675 -0.59 -31.57 -25.97
CA PRO A 675 -1.29 -31.32 -24.70
C PRO A 675 -2.47 -30.32 -24.85
N PRO A 676 -3.48 -30.37 -23.97
CA PRO A 676 -4.61 -29.43 -23.99
C PRO A 676 -4.18 -27.97 -23.86
N ARG A 677 -4.83 -27.08 -24.62
CA ARG A 677 -4.52 -25.65 -24.67
C ARG A 677 -5.71 -24.77 -24.24
N LYS A 678 -5.43 -23.51 -23.91
CA LYS A 678 -6.44 -22.45 -23.67
C LYS A 678 -5.94 -21.10 -24.17
N HIS A 679 -6.83 -20.26 -24.69
CA HIS A 679 -6.46 -18.94 -25.22
C HIS A 679 -6.41 -17.89 -24.09
N TYR A 680 -5.36 -17.08 -24.06
CA TYR A 680 -5.05 -16.15 -22.97
C TYR A 680 -6.16 -15.13 -22.67
N LYS A 681 -6.80 -14.52 -23.68
CA LYS A 681 -7.90 -13.55 -23.48
C LYS A 681 -9.02 -14.07 -22.58
N TYR A 682 -9.38 -15.35 -22.73
CA TYR A 682 -10.44 -15.96 -21.91
C TYR A 682 -9.92 -16.35 -20.53
N TYR A 683 -8.65 -16.76 -20.42
CA TYR A 683 -8.00 -16.99 -19.13
C TYR A 683 -7.94 -15.69 -18.32
N ASN A 684 -7.43 -14.61 -18.93
CA ASN A 684 -7.33 -13.28 -18.33
C ASN A 684 -8.71 -12.69 -17.96
N ALA A 685 -9.77 -13.07 -18.67
CA ALA A 685 -11.14 -12.72 -18.34
C ALA A 685 -11.77 -13.61 -17.23
N SER A 686 -11.08 -14.64 -16.74
CA SER A 686 -11.62 -15.51 -15.69
C SER A 686 -11.51 -14.87 -14.29
N PRO A 687 -12.36 -15.23 -13.32
CA PRO A 687 -12.30 -14.65 -11.96
C PRO A 687 -10.96 -14.85 -11.24
N GLY A 688 -10.31 -16.00 -11.43
CA GLY A 688 -9.06 -16.34 -10.72
C GLY A 688 -7.78 -15.76 -11.33
N ALA A 689 -7.84 -15.16 -12.53
CA ALA A 689 -6.63 -14.67 -13.18
C ALA A 689 -6.03 -13.45 -12.46
N ALA A 690 -6.85 -12.57 -11.89
CA ALA A 690 -6.34 -11.38 -11.22
C ALA A 690 -5.48 -11.71 -9.98
N ASP A 691 -5.96 -12.64 -9.17
CA ASP A 691 -5.20 -13.13 -8.01
C ASP A 691 -3.91 -13.80 -8.45
N GLU A 692 -3.96 -14.67 -9.47
CA GLU A 692 -2.78 -15.35 -10.00
C GLU A 692 -1.74 -14.40 -10.62
N TRP A 693 -2.17 -13.38 -11.34
CA TRP A 693 -1.27 -12.36 -11.86
C TRP A 693 -0.63 -11.55 -10.72
N THR A 694 -1.38 -11.25 -9.67
CA THR A 694 -0.94 -10.39 -8.57
C THR A 694 -0.01 -11.12 -7.60
N ASN A 695 -0.36 -12.35 -7.22
CA ASN A 695 0.24 -13.04 -6.08
C ASN A 695 1.13 -14.22 -6.50
N PRO A 696 2.27 -14.46 -5.81
CA PRO A 696 2.84 -13.60 -4.77
C PRO A 696 3.38 -12.27 -5.35
N LYS A 697 3.29 -11.21 -4.55
CA LYS A 697 3.83 -9.86 -4.86
C LYS A 697 5.35 -9.81 -4.65
N GLY A 698 5.96 -8.63 -4.77
CA GLY A 698 7.39 -8.43 -4.55
C GLY A 698 8.25 -9.10 -5.63
N GLU A 699 9.36 -9.72 -5.21
CA GLU A 699 10.30 -10.41 -6.12
C GLU A 699 9.63 -11.49 -7.00
N PRO A 700 8.73 -12.35 -6.49
CA PRO A 700 7.97 -13.26 -7.36
C PRO A 700 7.16 -12.58 -8.46
N LEU A 701 6.55 -11.43 -8.20
CA LEU A 701 5.85 -10.64 -9.22
C LEU A 701 6.85 -10.01 -10.21
N HIS A 702 7.94 -9.46 -9.70
CA HIS A 702 9.02 -8.89 -10.50
C HIS A 702 9.56 -9.92 -11.50
N ASN A 703 9.91 -11.12 -11.03
CA ASN A 703 10.44 -12.21 -11.86
C ASN A 703 9.43 -12.72 -12.88
N PHE A 704 8.15 -12.82 -12.52
CA PHE A 704 7.09 -13.15 -13.47
C PHE A 704 7.00 -12.12 -14.59
N LEU A 705 6.92 -10.83 -14.26
CA LEU A 705 6.85 -9.77 -15.26
C LEU A 705 8.11 -9.75 -16.12
N ARG A 706 9.30 -9.97 -15.55
CA ARG A 706 10.55 -10.09 -16.29
C ARG A 706 10.45 -11.12 -17.41
N GLY A 707 10.00 -12.32 -17.07
CA GLY A 707 9.78 -13.40 -18.04
C GLY A 707 8.71 -13.02 -19.07
N TYR A 708 7.58 -12.47 -18.62
CA TYR A 708 6.48 -12.09 -19.50
C TYR A 708 6.89 -11.05 -20.55
N PHE A 709 7.66 -10.03 -20.16
CA PHE A 709 8.20 -9.01 -21.06
C PHE A 709 9.23 -9.60 -22.02
N HIS A 710 10.20 -10.39 -21.51
CA HIS A 710 11.25 -11.02 -22.32
C HIS A 710 10.68 -11.90 -23.43
N LEU A 711 9.78 -12.83 -23.09
CA LEU A 711 9.20 -13.78 -24.04
C LEU A 711 8.43 -13.09 -25.18
N LYS A 712 7.95 -11.86 -24.98
CA LYS A 712 7.25 -11.06 -25.99
C LYS A 712 8.16 -10.12 -26.79
N SER A 713 9.44 -10.01 -26.44
CA SER A 713 10.40 -9.13 -27.09
C SER A 713 11.11 -9.81 -28.27
N ALA A 714 11.90 -9.04 -29.03
CA ALA A 714 12.83 -9.57 -30.03
C ALA A 714 14.02 -10.30 -29.42
N ASP A 715 14.32 -10.10 -28.13
CA ASP A 715 15.42 -10.78 -27.45
C ASP A 715 15.14 -12.28 -27.26
N TRP A 716 13.87 -12.70 -27.26
CA TRP A 716 13.50 -14.11 -27.24
C TRP A 716 13.45 -14.72 -28.63
N VAL A 717 14.39 -15.63 -28.91
CA VAL A 717 14.54 -16.30 -30.21
C VAL A 717 13.37 -17.22 -30.59
N GLY A 718 12.48 -17.51 -29.64
CA GLY A 718 11.26 -18.31 -29.87
C GLY A 718 10.23 -17.60 -30.76
N ASN A 719 10.32 -16.27 -30.90
CA ASN A 719 9.39 -15.48 -31.69
C ASN A 719 9.63 -15.63 -33.20
N LYS A 720 8.71 -16.35 -33.86
CA LYS A 720 8.71 -16.62 -35.31
C LYS A 720 7.35 -16.28 -35.94
N PRO A 721 6.92 -15.01 -35.85
CA PRO A 721 5.58 -14.60 -36.26
C PRO A 721 5.36 -14.79 -37.76
N HIS A 722 4.16 -15.23 -38.11
CA HIS A 722 3.70 -15.35 -39.50
C HIS A 722 2.17 -15.29 -39.59
N PRO A 723 1.61 -14.85 -40.73
CA PRO A 723 0.17 -14.83 -40.96
C PRO A 723 -0.46 -16.21 -40.75
N GLN A 724 -1.48 -16.25 -39.90
CA GLN A 724 -2.27 -17.44 -39.62
C GLN A 724 -3.29 -17.66 -40.74
N LYS A 725 -3.47 -18.91 -41.18
CA LYS A 725 -4.37 -19.24 -42.30
C LYS A 725 -5.86 -19.15 -41.93
N SER A 726 -6.19 -19.54 -40.71
CA SER A 726 -7.58 -19.63 -40.24
C SER A 726 -7.67 -19.56 -38.73
N TRP A 727 -8.86 -19.23 -38.23
CA TRP A 727 -9.16 -19.24 -36.80
C TRP A 727 -9.53 -20.66 -36.35
N THR A 728 -8.53 -21.55 -36.24
CA THR A 728 -8.70 -22.95 -35.79
C THR A 728 -7.70 -23.28 -34.69
N ALA A 729 -8.02 -24.26 -33.85
CA ALA A 729 -7.19 -24.62 -32.70
C ALA A 729 -5.76 -25.00 -33.08
N GLU A 730 -5.59 -25.79 -34.15
CA GLU A 730 -4.28 -26.26 -34.62
C GLU A 730 -3.40 -25.13 -35.15
N GLU A 731 -4.01 -24.17 -35.86
CA GLU A 731 -3.29 -23.02 -36.41
C GLU A 731 -2.86 -22.09 -35.28
N LEU A 732 -3.79 -21.73 -34.38
CA LEU A 732 -3.48 -20.85 -33.25
C LEU A 732 -2.46 -21.45 -32.27
N ALA A 733 -2.43 -22.78 -32.10
CA ALA A 733 -1.50 -23.46 -31.19
C ALA A 733 -0.02 -23.36 -31.59
N VAL A 734 0.29 -22.80 -32.76
CA VAL A 734 1.66 -22.45 -33.16
C VAL A 734 2.18 -21.21 -32.43
N MET A 735 1.28 -20.35 -31.94
CA MET A 735 1.67 -19.18 -31.17
C MET A 735 2.26 -19.58 -29.80
N PRO A 736 3.19 -18.78 -29.25
CA PRO A 736 3.78 -19.02 -27.93
C PRO A 736 2.77 -19.12 -26.79
N HIS A 737 3.18 -19.71 -25.67
CA HIS A 737 2.26 -19.98 -24.56
C HIS A 737 1.69 -18.73 -23.89
N TYR A 738 2.33 -17.56 -24.03
CA TYR A 738 1.77 -16.29 -23.57
C TYR A 738 0.52 -15.83 -24.36
N TYR A 739 0.20 -16.47 -25.50
CA TYR A 739 -1.07 -16.30 -26.22
C TYR A 739 -1.93 -17.58 -26.22
N VAL A 740 -1.32 -18.75 -26.47
CA VAL A 740 -2.03 -20.04 -26.46
C VAL A 740 -1.40 -20.96 -25.42
N MET A 741 -1.94 -20.84 -24.22
CA MET A 741 -1.43 -21.42 -22.99
C MET A 741 -1.62 -22.94 -22.96
N ARG A 742 -0.75 -23.66 -22.23
CA ARG A 742 -1.10 -24.95 -21.64
C ARG A 742 -2.32 -24.81 -20.74
N ALA A 743 -3.30 -25.69 -20.92
CA ALA A 743 -4.56 -25.60 -20.18
C ALA A 743 -4.38 -25.85 -18.67
N ASP A 744 -3.44 -26.72 -18.31
CA ASP A 744 -3.14 -27.14 -16.93
C ASP A 744 -2.30 -26.12 -16.14
N LEU A 745 -1.79 -25.08 -16.79
CA LEU A 745 -0.94 -24.06 -16.15
C LEU A 745 -1.62 -22.69 -16.07
N SER A 746 -1.23 -21.90 -15.10
CA SER A 746 -1.59 -20.48 -14.98
C SER A 746 -0.77 -19.59 -15.94
N MET A 747 -0.97 -18.28 -15.95
CA MET A 747 -0.10 -17.42 -16.79
C MET A 747 1.34 -17.46 -16.31
N ARG A 748 1.59 -17.35 -14.98
CA ARG A 748 2.93 -17.50 -14.41
C ARG A 748 3.53 -18.85 -14.77
N GLY A 749 2.77 -19.95 -14.64
CA GLY A 749 3.25 -21.28 -14.98
C GLY A 749 3.62 -21.45 -16.46
N ASN A 750 2.91 -20.78 -17.37
CA ASN A 750 3.28 -20.80 -18.79
C ASN A 750 4.55 -19.96 -19.07
N VAL A 751 4.68 -18.80 -18.42
CA VAL A 751 5.89 -17.98 -18.51
C VAL A 751 7.10 -18.74 -17.93
N GLU A 752 6.95 -19.34 -16.76
CA GLU A 752 8.01 -20.13 -16.11
C GLU A 752 8.43 -21.31 -16.99
N LEU A 753 7.47 -22.00 -17.60
CA LEU A 753 7.74 -23.11 -18.52
C LEU A 753 8.61 -22.66 -19.70
N ASP A 754 8.27 -21.56 -20.36
CA ASP A 754 9.02 -21.06 -21.52
C ASP A 754 10.37 -20.46 -21.12
N MET A 755 10.43 -19.78 -19.96
CA MET A 755 11.68 -19.24 -19.41
C MET A 755 12.67 -20.34 -18.99
N ALA A 756 12.19 -21.52 -18.61
CA ALA A 756 13.05 -22.65 -18.25
C ALA A 756 13.87 -23.19 -19.44
N GLU A 757 13.47 -22.89 -20.68
CA GLU A 757 14.21 -23.24 -21.89
C GLU A 757 15.29 -22.19 -22.25
N GLU A 758 15.31 -21.06 -21.56
CA GLU A 758 16.24 -19.97 -21.83
C GLU A 758 17.66 -20.28 -21.33
N SER A 759 18.66 -19.79 -22.06
CA SER A 759 20.06 -20.03 -21.68
C SER A 759 20.45 -19.21 -20.44
N GLN A 760 21.27 -19.80 -19.57
CA GLN A 760 21.81 -19.11 -18.39
C GLN A 760 22.49 -17.77 -18.76
N SER A 761 23.17 -17.72 -19.90
CA SER A 761 23.83 -16.49 -20.38
C SER A 761 22.87 -15.36 -20.79
N VAL A 762 21.63 -15.70 -21.15
CA VAL A 762 20.58 -14.70 -21.41
C VAL A 762 19.98 -14.26 -20.08
N LEU A 763 19.62 -15.22 -19.21
CA LEU A 763 19.05 -14.95 -17.89
C LEU A 763 19.91 -13.98 -17.06
N GLU A 764 21.23 -14.17 -17.07
CA GLU A 764 22.19 -13.31 -16.35
C GLU A 764 22.25 -11.86 -16.87
N LYS A 765 21.80 -11.60 -18.09
CA LYS A 765 21.85 -10.27 -18.72
C LYS A 765 20.52 -9.54 -18.70
N LEU A 766 19.41 -10.24 -18.44
CA LEU A 766 18.08 -9.66 -18.45
C LEU A 766 17.91 -8.42 -17.54
N PRO A 767 18.51 -8.38 -16.33
CA PRO A 767 18.44 -7.19 -15.48
C PRO A 767 19.04 -5.92 -16.10
N ASP A 768 20.00 -6.08 -17.00
CA ASP A 768 20.78 -4.99 -17.61
C ASP A 768 20.34 -4.68 -19.05
N THR A 769 19.22 -5.26 -19.51
CA THR A 769 18.72 -5.03 -20.86
C THR A 769 18.36 -3.55 -21.07
N PRO A 770 18.94 -2.85 -22.08
CA PRO A 770 18.83 -1.38 -22.18
C PRO A 770 17.40 -0.83 -22.30
N TRP A 771 16.47 -1.60 -22.88
CA TRP A 771 15.09 -1.18 -23.07
C TRP A 771 14.20 -1.42 -21.84
N LEU A 772 14.64 -2.29 -20.91
CA LEU A 772 13.92 -2.64 -19.68
C LEU A 772 14.92 -3.10 -18.62
N THR A 773 15.57 -2.16 -17.94
CA THR A 773 16.45 -2.49 -16.80
C THR A 773 15.64 -3.01 -15.61
N ASP A 774 16.26 -3.58 -14.58
CA ASP A 774 15.55 -3.94 -13.34
C ASP A 774 14.89 -2.74 -12.66
N ALA A 775 15.55 -1.58 -12.70
CA ALA A 775 14.97 -0.33 -12.20
C ALA A 775 13.71 0.07 -12.98
N ASP A 776 13.71 -0.11 -14.31
CA ASP A 776 12.53 0.13 -15.14
C ASP A 776 11.42 -0.89 -14.84
N LEU A 777 11.75 -2.18 -14.75
CA LEU A 777 10.77 -3.23 -14.50
C LEU A 777 10.12 -3.06 -13.12
N ARG A 778 10.88 -2.52 -12.15
CA ARG A 778 10.39 -2.28 -10.80
C ARG A 778 9.22 -1.30 -10.74
N VAL A 779 9.16 -0.33 -11.67
CA VAL A 779 7.99 0.56 -11.84
C VAL A 779 6.72 -0.26 -12.08
N TYR A 780 6.77 -1.29 -12.91
CA TYR A 780 5.60 -2.12 -13.19
C TYR A 780 5.27 -3.03 -12.00
N SER A 781 6.26 -3.73 -11.44
CA SER A 781 6.01 -4.68 -10.35
C SER A 781 5.53 -4.00 -9.07
N GLU A 782 6.02 -2.80 -8.75
CA GLU A 782 5.57 -2.03 -7.58
C GLU A 782 4.17 -1.46 -7.80
N GLU A 783 3.90 -0.86 -8.97
CA GLU A 783 2.58 -0.27 -9.23
C GLU A 783 1.49 -1.35 -9.30
N PHE A 784 1.72 -2.47 -9.99
CA PHE A 784 0.77 -3.59 -9.99
C PHE A 784 0.75 -4.37 -8.66
N GLY A 785 1.85 -4.38 -7.90
CA GLY A 785 1.84 -4.88 -6.52
C GLY A 785 0.92 -4.04 -5.63
N ARG A 786 0.92 -2.72 -5.83
CA ARG A 786 0.06 -1.75 -5.12
C ARG A 786 -1.39 -1.82 -5.58
N THR A 787 -1.66 -1.85 -6.89
CA THR A 787 -3.03 -1.74 -7.43
C THR A 787 -3.69 -3.07 -7.75
N LYS A 788 -2.94 -4.17 -7.77
CA LYS A 788 -3.36 -5.47 -8.32
C LYS A 788 -3.64 -5.41 -9.83
N PHE A 789 -3.91 -6.57 -10.42
CA PHE A 789 -4.26 -6.72 -11.83
C PHE A 789 -5.78 -6.77 -12.11
N ASP A 790 -6.62 -6.74 -11.09
CA ASP A 790 -8.05 -6.96 -11.21
C ASP A 790 -8.73 -5.96 -12.16
N ARG A 791 -8.52 -4.65 -11.97
CA ARG A 791 -9.07 -3.59 -12.82
C ARG A 791 -8.46 -3.61 -14.22
N ALA A 792 -7.15 -3.81 -14.33
CA ALA A 792 -6.47 -3.93 -15.61
C ALA A 792 -7.01 -5.11 -16.45
N LEU A 793 -7.25 -6.27 -15.82
CA LEU A 793 -7.78 -7.46 -16.50
C LEU A 793 -9.26 -7.37 -16.87
N GLN A 794 -10.03 -6.46 -16.27
CA GLN A 794 -11.42 -6.22 -16.67
C GLN A 794 -11.55 -5.82 -18.14
N TRP A 795 -10.51 -5.20 -18.73
CA TRP A 795 -10.49 -4.90 -20.15
C TRP A 795 -10.62 -6.15 -21.04
N TYR A 796 -10.11 -7.31 -20.61
CA TYR A 796 -10.33 -8.57 -21.35
C TYR A 796 -11.79 -9.02 -21.26
N ARG A 797 -12.45 -8.85 -20.10
CA ARG A 797 -13.89 -9.13 -19.94
C ARG A 797 -14.70 -8.21 -20.84
N ALA A 798 -14.36 -6.93 -20.89
CA ALA A 798 -15.01 -5.94 -21.75
C ALA A 798 -14.91 -6.24 -23.25
N ILE A 799 -13.83 -6.90 -23.67
CA ILE A 799 -13.63 -7.29 -25.07
C ILE A 799 -14.37 -8.58 -25.43
N ILE A 800 -14.46 -9.57 -24.52
CA ILE A 800 -15.05 -10.88 -24.83
C ILE A 800 -16.53 -11.00 -24.47
N ASP A 801 -17.04 -10.20 -23.52
CA ASP A 801 -18.45 -10.24 -23.10
C ASP A 801 -19.33 -9.54 -24.15
N PRO A 802 -20.24 -10.27 -24.82
CA PRO A 802 -21.15 -9.69 -25.81
C PRO A 802 -21.99 -8.54 -25.26
N LYS A 803 -22.35 -8.56 -23.96
CA LYS A 803 -23.12 -7.50 -23.32
C LYS A 803 -22.34 -6.19 -23.25
N GLN A 804 -21.04 -6.28 -22.98
CA GLN A 804 -20.20 -5.08 -22.91
C GLN A 804 -19.92 -4.50 -24.30
N ALA A 805 -19.89 -5.35 -25.33
CA ALA A 805 -19.79 -4.97 -26.73
C ALA A 805 -21.07 -4.32 -27.31
N GLU A 806 -22.22 -4.37 -26.60
CA GLU A 806 -23.47 -3.72 -27.06
C GLU A 806 -23.31 -2.21 -27.27
N ASP A 807 -22.46 -1.55 -26.49
CA ASP A 807 -22.17 -0.11 -26.63
C ASP A 807 -21.55 0.25 -28.00
N LEU A 808 -20.95 -0.73 -28.68
CA LEU A 808 -20.34 -0.54 -30.00
C LEU A 808 -21.29 -0.81 -31.16
N LEU A 809 -22.49 -1.37 -30.91
CA LEU A 809 -23.47 -1.68 -31.96
C LEU A 809 -23.86 -0.46 -32.82
N PRO A 810 -24.02 0.77 -32.27
CA PRO A 810 -24.30 1.96 -33.08
C PRO A 810 -23.21 2.30 -34.11
N PHE A 811 -22.01 1.76 -33.92
CA PHE A 811 -20.84 1.97 -34.77
C PHE A 811 -20.49 0.73 -35.61
N ALA A 812 -21.34 -0.30 -35.62
CA ALA A 812 -21.17 -1.49 -36.44
C ALA A 812 -20.89 -1.16 -37.92
N GLY A 813 -19.83 -1.73 -38.47
CA GLY A 813 -19.44 -1.51 -39.88
C GLY A 813 -18.84 -0.13 -40.18
N THR A 814 -18.69 0.75 -39.21
CA THR A 814 -17.92 1.99 -39.41
C THR A 814 -16.43 1.69 -39.57
N LYS A 815 -15.78 2.47 -40.43
CA LYS A 815 -14.35 2.38 -40.72
C LYS A 815 -13.62 3.56 -40.10
N ILE A 816 -12.34 3.37 -39.82
CA ILE A 816 -11.45 4.48 -39.46
C ILE A 816 -11.32 5.40 -40.69
N ALA A 817 -11.68 6.67 -40.51
CA ALA A 817 -11.74 7.67 -41.58
C ALA A 817 -10.81 8.86 -41.32
N VAL A 818 -9.65 8.61 -40.70
CA VAL A 818 -8.55 9.57 -40.47
C VAL A 818 -7.23 8.97 -40.98
N PRO A 819 -6.25 9.76 -41.43
CA PRO A 819 -4.92 9.27 -41.81
C PRO A 819 -4.36 8.27 -40.79
N THR A 820 -4.13 7.02 -41.22
CA THR A 820 -3.84 5.89 -40.34
C THR A 820 -2.60 5.13 -40.80
N LYS A 821 -1.76 4.76 -39.83
CA LYS A 821 -0.56 3.94 -40.01
C LYS A 821 -0.51 2.81 -39.00
N TYR A 822 0.03 1.66 -39.41
CA TYR A 822 0.31 0.54 -38.52
C TYR A 822 1.82 0.36 -38.33
N VAL A 823 2.25 0.11 -37.09
CA VAL A 823 3.66 -0.12 -36.74
C VAL A 823 3.77 -1.33 -35.81
N SER A 824 4.70 -2.25 -36.06
CA SER A 824 4.93 -3.42 -35.21
C SER A 824 6.39 -3.85 -35.28
N GLY A 825 6.85 -4.71 -34.38
CA GLY A 825 8.16 -5.35 -34.47
C GLY A 825 8.16 -6.53 -35.44
N THR A 826 9.30 -6.87 -36.04
CA THR A 826 9.39 -8.08 -36.88
C THR A 826 9.28 -9.38 -36.10
N ALA A 827 9.51 -9.36 -34.78
CA ALA A 827 9.34 -10.49 -33.88
C ALA A 827 7.96 -10.51 -33.18
N ASP A 828 7.03 -9.62 -33.54
CA ASP A 828 5.74 -9.48 -32.85
C ASP A 828 4.65 -10.41 -33.41
N TRP A 829 4.19 -11.34 -32.58
CA TRP A 829 3.01 -12.16 -32.85
C TRP A 829 1.68 -11.40 -32.79
N GLY A 830 1.65 -10.21 -32.19
CA GLY A 830 0.49 -9.35 -32.02
C GLY A 830 -0.25 -9.05 -33.33
N THR A 831 0.52 -8.76 -34.38
CA THR A 831 0.00 -8.54 -35.74
C THR A 831 -0.85 -9.70 -36.27
N TYR A 832 -0.50 -10.94 -35.90
CA TYR A 832 -1.07 -12.15 -36.49
C TYR A 832 -1.98 -12.93 -35.53
N GLN A 833 -2.29 -12.38 -34.34
CA GLN A 833 -3.18 -13.03 -33.37
C GLN A 833 -4.54 -13.38 -33.98
N VAL A 834 -5.08 -12.53 -34.86
CA VAL A 834 -6.35 -12.73 -35.55
C VAL A 834 -6.11 -12.69 -37.07
N PRO A 835 -6.33 -13.82 -37.79
CA PRO A 835 -6.13 -13.90 -39.23
C PRO A 835 -6.83 -12.77 -40.00
N GLY A 836 -6.11 -12.13 -40.93
CA GLY A 836 -6.68 -11.12 -41.83
C GLY A 836 -6.84 -9.72 -41.24
N SER A 837 -6.41 -9.46 -40.00
CA SER A 837 -6.67 -8.18 -39.34
C SER A 837 -5.88 -7.01 -39.91
N LEU A 838 -4.60 -7.23 -40.26
CA LEU A 838 -3.79 -6.19 -40.91
C LEU A 838 -4.25 -5.99 -42.35
N GLU A 839 -4.54 -7.09 -43.05
CA GLU A 839 -5.05 -7.10 -44.42
C GLU A 839 -6.38 -6.34 -44.52
N ALA A 840 -7.25 -6.43 -43.50
CA ALA A 840 -8.48 -5.65 -43.42
C ALA A 840 -8.24 -4.13 -43.40
N MET A 841 -7.14 -3.68 -42.80
CA MET A 841 -6.75 -2.27 -42.84
C MET A 841 -6.24 -1.88 -44.24
N GLU A 842 -5.39 -2.73 -44.83
CA GLU A 842 -4.74 -2.49 -46.13
C GLU A 842 -5.72 -2.52 -47.31
N ASN A 843 -6.70 -3.43 -47.29
CA ASN A 843 -7.63 -3.65 -48.40
C ASN A 843 -8.89 -2.77 -48.31
N GLY A 844 -8.99 -1.90 -47.31
CA GLY A 844 -10.11 -0.98 -47.16
C GLY A 844 -11.33 -1.53 -46.39
N THR A 845 -11.20 -2.67 -45.71
CA THR A 845 -12.30 -3.28 -44.93
C THR A 845 -12.55 -2.51 -43.63
N SER A 846 -11.50 -2.15 -42.89
CA SER A 846 -11.60 -1.52 -41.57
C SER A 846 -11.09 -0.07 -41.52
N VAL A 847 -10.29 0.35 -42.51
CA VAL A 847 -9.82 1.72 -42.70
C VAL A 847 -10.27 2.20 -44.07
N GLU A 848 -10.69 3.45 -44.21
CA GLU A 848 -11.02 3.99 -45.53
C GLU A 848 -9.76 4.01 -46.42
N PRO A 849 -9.83 3.55 -47.70
CA PRO A 849 -8.64 3.44 -48.56
C PRO A 849 -7.85 4.75 -48.72
N VAL A 850 -8.54 5.89 -48.72
CA VAL A 850 -7.92 7.24 -48.81
C VAL A 850 -7.22 7.66 -47.52
N CYS A 851 -7.50 6.98 -46.41
CA CYS A 851 -6.96 7.25 -45.08
C CYS A 851 -5.81 6.32 -44.71
N TRP A 852 -5.72 5.13 -45.31
CA TRP A 852 -4.58 4.24 -45.11
C TRP A 852 -3.27 4.87 -45.64
N ARG A 853 -2.17 4.71 -44.91
CA ARG A 853 -0.85 5.25 -45.27
C ARG A 853 0.16 4.13 -45.50
N SER A 854 0.42 3.32 -44.48
CA SER A 854 1.34 2.19 -44.57
C SER A 854 1.25 1.28 -43.33
N ALA A 855 1.80 0.08 -43.48
CA ALA A 855 2.21 -0.79 -42.38
C ALA A 855 3.74 -0.88 -42.38
N VAL A 856 4.37 -0.76 -41.20
CA VAL A 856 5.82 -0.84 -41.02
C VAL A 856 6.15 -1.87 -39.96
N HIS A 857 7.09 -2.77 -40.26
CA HIS A 857 7.65 -3.70 -39.30
C HIS A 857 9.10 -3.31 -39.00
N ILE A 858 9.41 -3.06 -37.74
CA ILE A 858 10.70 -2.56 -37.26
C ILE A 858 11.58 -3.76 -36.88
N ASP A 859 12.71 -3.91 -37.59
CA ASP A 859 13.73 -4.92 -37.27
C ASP A 859 14.30 -4.72 -35.86
N GLY A 860 14.52 -5.82 -35.14
CA GLY A 860 15.08 -5.79 -33.79
C GLY A 860 14.09 -5.34 -32.72
N ALA A 861 12.78 -5.43 -33.00
CA ALA A 861 11.71 -5.24 -32.03
C ALA A 861 10.72 -6.41 -32.08
N GLY A 862 10.21 -6.78 -30.91
CA GLY A 862 9.06 -7.66 -30.73
C GLY A 862 7.81 -6.85 -30.46
N HIS A 863 7.03 -7.32 -29.49
CA HIS A 863 5.75 -6.73 -29.11
C HIS A 863 5.89 -5.32 -28.53
N TRP A 864 7.04 -4.99 -27.93
CA TRP A 864 7.27 -3.73 -27.21
C TRP A 864 8.04 -2.72 -28.06
N VAL A 865 7.63 -2.54 -29.32
CA VAL A 865 8.33 -1.71 -30.31
C VAL A 865 8.64 -0.29 -29.82
N ASN A 866 7.79 0.27 -28.98
CA ASN A 866 7.94 1.57 -28.33
C ASN A 866 9.08 1.63 -27.30
N MET A 867 9.43 0.50 -26.66
CA MET A 867 10.52 0.40 -25.69
C MET A 867 11.79 -0.17 -26.31
N GLU A 868 11.67 -1.21 -27.14
CA GLU A 868 12.80 -1.92 -27.75
C GLU A 868 13.53 -1.07 -28.81
N GLN A 869 12.78 -0.28 -29.58
CA GLN A 869 13.31 0.55 -30.68
C GLN A 869 12.69 1.96 -30.65
N PRO A 870 12.90 2.74 -29.58
CA PRO A 870 12.15 3.97 -29.32
C PRO A 870 12.40 5.05 -30.39
N GLU A 871 13.63 5.17 -30.90
CA GLU A 871 13.99 6.14 -31.93
C GLU A 871 13.27 5.85 -33.25
N ARG A 872 13.34 4.61 -33.73
CA ARG A 872 12.66 4.18 -34.95
C ARG A 872 11.14 4.28 -34.81
N CYS A 873 10.61 3.90 -33.64
CA CYS A 873 9.20 4.03 -33.35
C CYS A 873 8.74 5.49 -33.40
N ALA A 874 9.49 6.41 -32.79
CA ALA A 874 9.23 7.85 -32.84
C ALA A 874 9.29 8.40 -34.27
N ASP A 875 10.26 7.97 -35.08
CA ASP A 875 10.36 8.35 -36.50
C ASP A 875 9.10 7.95 -37.28
N GLU A 876 8.54 6.76 -37.04
CA GLU A 876 7.33 6.31 -37.73
C GLU A 876 6.08 7.10 -37.30
N ILE A 877 5.97 7.48 -36.02
CA ILE A 877 4.94 8.39 -35.51
C ILE A 877 5.07 9.76 -36.18
N LEU A 878 6.27 10.34 -36.16
CA LEU A 878 6.55 11.66 -36.71
C LEU A 878 6.37 11.72 -38.22
N ALA A 879 6.68 10.63 -38.94
CA ALA A 879 6.45 10.53 -40.37
C ALA A 879 4.95 10.66 -40.72
N LEU A 880 4.06 10.05 -39.91
CA LEU A 880 2.63 10.27 -40.08
C LEU A 880 2.24 11.68 -39.64
N ALA A 881 2.64 12.11 -38.45
CA ALA A 881 2.24 13.41 -37.90
C ALA A 881 2.65 14.59 -38.80
N ARG A 882 3.81 14.54 -39.47
CA ARG A 882 4.25 15.58 -40.40
C ARG A 882 3.54 15.55 -41.75
N SER A 883 2.84 14.46 -42.07
CA SER A 883 2.16 14.28 -43.36
C SER A 883 0.73 14.84 -43.40
N VAL A 884 0.20 15.30 -42.27
CA VAL A 884 -1.21 15.68 -42.08
C VAL A 884 -1.36 17.17 -41.80
#